data_AF-A0A1T4TA52-F1
#
_entry.id   AF-A0A1T4TA52-F1
#
_cell.length_a   1.000
_cell.length_b   1.000
_cell.length_c   1.000
_cell.angle_alpha   90.00
_cell.angle_beta   90.00
_cell.angle_gamma   90.00
#
_symmetry.space_group_name_H-M   'P 1'
#
loop_
_entity.id
_entity.type
_entity.pdbx_description
1 polymer ?
#
loop_
_entity_poly.entity_id
_entity_poly.type
_entity_poly.pdbx_seq_one_letter_code
_entity_poly.pdbx_strand_id
1 'polypeptide(L)'
;MKKVLLLATALLCSTLSYAQDYWRPHTDVARIATDKAVARLAFPAQYKLFDLNMTPLRRDAFRTVGNAASQAVIISLPNADGEIEQYQIVEASNFEPALQAQFPEIRAFSGKGITDKNATLKLSISPQGLQAMVFRTEKQNEFIEPYSADHTVYAVFKKQPKTLPWKCSTPEQKLASSIGNQVGTVARSTGDAKTMRLAQSVTAEYSNYFGATSASQVSLVLAAINATLTRCNGVYEKDLALHLNLIAASTNVIYYDPSTDPYSSASSGAGGAWNSELQNTLNTKIGAANYDIGHLFGASGGGGNAGCIGCICVDNSKGSGFTSPADNVPQGDNFDIDYVVHEVGHQLGANHTFSMSNEGTGVNVEPGSGITIMGYAGITNQDLAPHSIAFYHAASIAQIQSNLSGKTCPVTTSISGTNATPVVNAGGNFTIPINTPFALTGSATDANAGDVLTYSWEQNDNATSSQTGSSSVASAAKASGPNWISYAPVTTPVRYFPKLATILAGGLISGPLTGGDAGANTEALSSVSRTLKFRLTVRDNAPYSSTAPVSIGQTNFADATITVSNTSGPFTVTAPNTNVSWAGNSSQTVTWNVANTTAAPVSTANVKISISTDGGNTFSTLVASTPNDGSEAVTIPNTPTTTARIKVEAVGNIFFDISNTNFTITAGSGCAAPGGLAASAITTTSATIEWTAVSGAVSYDVDYKATTSGTWTNVATGTTAVSASLTGLTTGTTYDYRIRTNCSSGSSTYSTAQFTTTSTGSCNAPTGLTSSGVTAAGATVSWAAVSGAVSYDVDYKPNASSTWTNAATATTSLSVNLSGLTSITLYDWRVRTNCSSGNSSYAAAQFTTLTSSGCANPLDNSTNDTRPGAATIPFNTDVTGLISPSGDIDHYKFVITTRGTITITLKTLPGDYDLKLLNSAGSQVAISQAAGTSNETISRTVAAGTYYAQVYGYSGANSPTSCYTLRVQTGTASRGEEAVIGKDVITKEQKVDVFPNPVNNIMNINLTGFTGKTEVSLLDVNGREVLRREVGIVNTQLDISSLPPGVYLVRVKNGVKQVYLKKIVKQ
;
A
#
# COMPACT_ATOMS: atom_id res chain seq x y z
N MET A 1 44.55 -19.36 -14.74
CA MET A 1 43.63 -19.09 -13.59
C MET A 1 42.15 -19.05 -13.99
N LYS A 2 41.64 -18.10 -14.81
CA LYS A 2 40.18 -17.95 -15.05
C LYS A 2 39.39 -19.21 -15.49
N LYS A 3 40.00 -20.18 -16.20
CA LYS A 3 39.31 -21.44 -16.60
C LYS A 3 39.19 -22.49 -15.49
N VAL A 4 40.02 -22.44 -14.44
CA VAL A 4 39.96 -23.42 -13.32
C VAL A 4 38.84 -23.03 -12.34
N LEU A 5 38.68 -21.73 -12.09
CA LEU A 5 37.68 -21.23 -11.15
C LEU A 5 36.25 -21.57 -11.58
N LEU A 6 35.94 -21.50 -12.89
CA LEU A 6 34.62 -21.83 -13.42
C LEU A 6 34.25 -23.31 -13.23
N LEU A 7 35.24 -24.22 -13.27
CA LEU A 7 35.03 -25.65 -12.99
C LEU A 7 34.77 -25.89 -11.50
N ALA A 8 35.43 -25.13 -10.62
CA ALA A 8 35.20 -25.19 -9.17
C ALA A 8 33.78 -24.71 -8.79
N THR A 9 33.29 -23.61 -9.37
CA THR A 9 31.90 -23.17 -9.13
C THR A 9 30.87 -24.14 -9.71
N ALA A 10 31.16 -24.78 -10.84
CA ALA A 10 30.28 -25.80 -11.40
C ALA A 10 30.17 -27.04 -10.50
N LEU A 11 31.29 -27.55 -9.94
CA LEU A 11 31.28 -28.69 -9.02
C LEU A 11 30.67 -28.36 -7.64
N LEU A 12 30.73 -27.10 -7.20
CA LEU A 12 30.08 -26.67 -5.95
C LEU A 12 28.57 -26.44 -6.06
N CYS A 13 28.02 -26.36 -7.28
CA CYS A 13 26.57 -26.37 -7.52
C CYS A 13 26.03 -27.76 -7.91
N SER A 14 26.87 -28.80 -7.93
CA SER A 14 26.47 -30.19 -8.22
C SER A 14 26.44 -31.07 -6.96
N THR A 15 25.84 -30.59 -5.87
CA THR A 15 25.31 -31.49 -4.85
C THR A 15 24.19 -32.32 -5.49
N LEU A 16 24.38 -33.64 -5.57
CA LEU A 16 23.49 -34.53 -6.31
C LEU A 16 22.08 -34.57 -5.71
N SER A 17 21.18 -33.76 -6.26
CA SER A 17 19.74 -33.98 -6.18
C SER A 17 19.37 -35.26 -6.94
N TYR A 18 19.70 -36.41 -6.36
CA TYR A 18 19.07 -37.67 -6.72
C TYR A 18 17.57 -37.53 -6.44
N ALA A 19 16.79 -37.32 -7.50
CA ALA A 19 15.34 -37.39 -7.41
C ALA A 19 14.96 -38.76 -6.83
N GLN A 20 14.27 -38.75 -5.70
CA GLN A 20 13.84 -39.96 -5.01
C GLN A 20 12.68 -40.60 -5.78
N ASP A 21 13.03 -41.45 -6.75
CA ASP A 21 12.13 -42.24 -7.61
C ASP A 21 11.47 -43.38 -6.81
N TYR A 22 10.72 -42.99 -5.79
CA TYR A 22 9.86 -43.85 -4.98
C TYR A 22 8.47 -44.00 -5.61
N TRP A 23 7.96 -42.93 -6.22
CA TRP A 23 6.55 -42.78 -6.61
C TRP A 23 6.44 -42.41 -8.07
N ARG A 24 5.50 -43.05 -8.78
CA ARG A 24 5.15 -42.72 -10.16
C ARG A 24 3.62 -42.67 -10.29
N PRO A 25 3.03 -41.70 -11.00
CA PRO A 25 1.60 -41.71 -11.26
C PRO A 25 1.21 -43.01 -11.97
N HIS A 26 0.20 -43.71 -11.47
CA HIS A 26 -0.24 -44.98 -12.06
C HIS A 26 -1.01 -44.69 -13.36
N THR A 27 -0.52 -45.22 -14.49
CA THR A 27 -1.08 -44.96 -15.83
C THR A 27 -1.59 -46.21 -16.54
N ASP A 28 -1.63 -47.37 -15.89
CA ASP A 28 -2.25 -48.55 -16.50
C ASP A 28 -3.78 -48.39 -16.52
N VAL A 29 -4.40 -48.95 -17.56
CA VAL A 29 -5.85 -49.01 -17.75
C VAL A 29 -6.40 -50.42 -17.45
N ALA A 30 -5.52 -51.37 -17.10
CA ALA A 30 -5.89 -52.68 -16.60
C ALA A 30 -6.74 -52.59 -15.31
N ARG A 31 -7.63 -53.57 -15.12
CA ARG A 31 -8.47 -53.63 -13.93
C ARG A 31 -7.65 -54.10 -12.72
N ILE A 32 -7.28 -53.16 -11.87
CA ILE A 32 -6.66 -53.42 -10.56
C ILE A 32 -7.60 -54.30 -9.71
N ALA A 33 -7.05 -55.33 -9.06
CA ALA A 33 -7.71 -56.02 -7.95
C ALA A 33 -7.52 -55.17 -6.68
N THR A 34 -8.60 -54.58 -6.17
CA THR A 34 -8.53 -53.61 -5.07
C THR A 34 -8.35 -54.27 -3.70
N ASP A 35 -7.64 -53.62 -2.78
CA ASP A 35 -7.58 -54.04 -1.38
C ASP A 35 -8.98 -53.98 -0.72
N LYS A 36 -9.20 -54.84 0.29
CA LYS A 36 -10.44 -54.90 1.08
C LYS A 36 -10.82 -53.57 1.75
N ALA A 37 -9.85 -52.72 2.08
CA ALA A 37 -10.08 -51.39 2.65
C ALA A 37 -10.82 -50.45 1.67
N VAL A 38 -10.70 -50.67 0.36
CA VAL A 38 -11.35 -49.88 -0.69
C VAL A 38 -12.88 -50.07 -0.68
N ALA A 39 -13.37 -51.16 -0.10
CA ALA A 39 -14.80 -51.44 0.03
C ALA A 39 -15.49 -50.72 1.22
N ARG A 40 -14.74 -50.05 2.10
CA ARG A 40 -15.32 -49.31 3.24
C ARG A 40 -16.24 -48.19 2.77
N LEU A 41 -17.32 -47.90 3.50
CA LEU A 41 -18.32 -46.94 3.05
C LEU A 41 -17.70 -45.55 2.84
N ALA A 42 -16.79 -45.16 3.75
CA ALA A 42 -16.05 -43.91 3.74
C ALA A 42 -14.84 -43.86 2.77
N PHE A 43 -14.66 -44.83 1.85
CA PHE A 43 -13.57 -44.73 0.86
C PHE A 43 -13.79 -43.51 -0.07
N PRO A 44 -12.73 -42.74 -0.41
CA PRO A 44 -12.85 -41.56 -1.26
C PRO A 44 -13.46 -41.85 -2.63
N ALA A 45 -14.38 -40.99 -3.06
CA ALA A 45 -14.85 -40.90 -4.45
C ALA A 45 -13.90 -40.08 -5.35
N GLN A 46 -12.93 -39.37 -4.77
CA GLN A 46 -11.91 -38.60 -5.49
C GLN A 46 -10.53 -38.88 -4.89
N TYR A 47 -9.65 -39.48 -5.69
CA TYR A 47 -8.29 -39.86 -5.34
C TYR A 47 -7.41 -39.87 -6.59
N LYS A 48 -6.09 -39.88 -6.42
CA LYS A 48 -5.10 -40.18 -7.46
C LYS A 48 -4.38 -41.47 -7.14
N LEU A 49 -3.98 -42.24 -8.15
CA LEU A 49 -3.28 -43.51 -7.99
C LEU A 49 -1.78 -43.36 -8.30
N PHE A 50 -0.94 -44.00 -7.50
CA PHE A 50 0.51 -44.00 -7.66
C PHE A 50 1.11 -45.39 -7.40
N ASP A 51 2.06 -45.79 -8.25
CA ASP A 51 2.92 -46.95 -8.03
C ASP A 51 4.01 -46.63 -7.01
N LEU A 52 4.24 -47.53 -6.04
CA LEU A 52 5.27 -47.38 -5.00
C LEU A 52 6.42 -48.38 -5.14
N ASN A 53 7.62 -47.86 -5.39
CA ASN A 53 8.86 -48.58 -5.20
C ASN A 53 9.27 -48.59 -3.71
N MET A 54 8.70 -49.52 -2.94
CA MET A 54 8.87 -49.61 -1.48
C MET A 54 10.33 -49.74 -1.02
N THR A 55 11.15 -50.50 -1.75
CA THR A 55 12.53 -50.85 -1.34
C THR A 55 13.44 -49.64 -1.08
N PRO A 56 13.61 -48.68 -2.00
CA PRO A 56 14.40 -47.48 -1.75
C PRO A 56 13.77 -46.56 -0.69
N LEU A 57 12.44 -46.41 -0.64
CA LEU A 57 11.76 -45.60 0.38
C LEU A 57 12.01 -46.15 1.79
N ARG A 58 11.81 -47.46 2.00
CA ARG A 58 12.09 -48.13 3.27
C ARG A 58 13.55 -47.98 3.66
N ARG A 59 14.48 -48.28 2.75
CA ARG A 59 15.92 -48.16 2.95
C ARG A 59 16.32 -46.76 3.44
N ASP A 60 15.67 -45.71 2.93
CA ASP A 60 16.05 -44.34 3.21
C ASP A 60 15.35 -43.78 4.45
N ALA A 61 14.08 -44.11 4.68
CA ALA A 61 13.38 -43.78 5.93
C ALA A 61 14.01 -44.46 7.15
N PHE A 62 14.40 -45.73 7.02
CA PHE A 62 14.98 -46.51 8.11
C PHE A 62 16.40 -46.05 8.51
N ARG A 63 17.02 -45.09 7.80
CA ARG A 63 18.27 -44.44 8.23
C ARG A 63 18.12 -43.62 9.52
N THR A 64 16.90 -43.24 9.87
CA THR A 64 16.57 -42.57 11.15
C THR A 64 16.63 -43.50 12.36
N VAL A 65 16.51 -44.83 12.14
CA VAL A 65 16.28 -45.81 13.21
C VAL A 65 17.49 -45.92 14.13
N GLY A 66 17.29 -45.65 15.42
CA GLY A 66 18.32 -45.83 16.46
C GLY A 66 19.56 -44.93 16.37
N ASN A 67 19.57 -43.87 15.55
CA ASN A 67 20.74 -43.00 15.36
C ASN A 67 20.49 -41.55 15.81
N ALA A 68 20.75 -41.28 17.09
CA ALA A 68 20.64 -39.96 17.72
C ALA A 68 21.54 -38.85 17.13
N ALA A 69 22.40 -39.15 16.15
CA ALA A 69 23.30 -38.20 15.51
C ALA A 69 23.13 -38.11 13.98
N SER A 70 22.19 -38.84 13.36
CA SER A 70 22.01 -38.79 11.90
C SER A 70 21.35 -37.50 11.42
N GLN A 71 21.83 -37.00 10.28
CA GLN A 71 21.28 -35.85 9.56
C GLN A 71 19.80 -36.02 9.21
N ALA A 72 19.10 -34.90 8.99
CA ALA A 72 17.75 -34.82 8.46
C ALA A 72 17.51 -35.80 7.30
N VAL A 73 16.79 -36.89 7.57
CA VAL A 73 16.35 -37.82 6.52
C VAL A 73 15.19 -37.18 5.79
N ILE A 74 15.41 -36.89 4.50
CA ILE A 74 14.38 -36.36 3.61
C ILE A 74 13.78 -37.54 2.84
N ILE A 75 12.45 -37.62 2.80
CA ILE A 75 11.70 -38.49 1.91
C ILE A 75 10.75 -37.67 1.03
N SER A 76 10.37 -38.23 -0.12
CA SER A 76 9.37 -37.67 -1.03
C SER A 76 8.05 -38.44 -0.99
N LEU A 77 6.93 -37.73 -1.01
CA LEU A 77 5.56 -38.29 -1.03
C LEU A 77 4.68 -37.52 -2.02
N PRO A 78 3.71 -38.16 -2.69
CA PRO A 78 2.70 -37.47 -3.49
C PRO A 78 1.64 -36.77 -2.61
N ASN A 79 1.18 -35.59 -3.03
CA ASN A 79 -0.01 -34.93 -2.49
C ASN A 79 -1.27 -35.28 -3.31
N ALA A 80 -2.47 -34.95 -2.81
CA ALA A 80 -3.71 -35.33 -3.51
C ALA A 80 -3.93 -34.54 -4.82
N ASP A 81 -3.26 -33.39 -4.97
CA ASP A 81 -3.22 -32.62 -6.21
C ASP A 81 -2.21 -33.19 -7.23
N GLY A 82 -1.47 -34.24 -6.87
CA GLY A 82 -0.65 -35.08 -7.73
C GLY A 82 0.81 -34.65 -7.88
N GLU A 83 1.25 -33.67 -7.08
CA GLU A 83 2.62 -33.17 -7.03
C GLU A 83 3.46 -33.97 -6.03
N ILE A 84 4.78 -33.97 -6.17
CA ILE A 84 5.70 -34.63 -5.23
C ILE A 84 6.27 -33.61 -4.25
N GLU A 85 6.05 -33.85 -2.96
CA GLU A 85 6.51 -33.01 -1.85
C GLU A 85 7.59 -33.71 -1.02
N GLN A 86 8.49 -32.92 -0.45
CA GLN A 86 9.56 -33.39 0.43
C GLN A 86 9.24 -33.16 1.90
N TYR A 87 9.58 -34.14 2.75
CA TYR A 87 9.39 -34.14 4.19
C TYR A 87 10.69 -34.54 4.90
N GLN A 88 11.11 -33.76 5.91
CA GLN A 88 12.11 -34.20 6.88
C GLN A 88 11.41 -35.09 7.91
N ILE A 89 11.90 -36.32 8.10
CA ILE A 89 11.34 -37.28 9.06
C ILE A 89 12.32 -37.67 10.18
N VAL A 90 11.75 -38.12 11.30
CA VAL A 90 12.40 -38.69 12.48
C VAL A 90 11.66 -39.95 12.93
N GLU A 91 12.34 -40.84 13.66
CA GLU A 91 11.71 -42.04 14.25
C GLU A 91 10.73 -41.64 15.36
N ALA A 92 9.51 -42.15 15.26
CA ALA A 92 8.38 -41.85 16.14
C ALA A 92 7.68 -43.17 16.50
N SER A 93 8.44 -44.12 17.05
CA SER A 93 7.98 -45.47 17.37
C SER A 93 6.78 -45.44 18.31
N ASN A 94 5.71 -46.15 17.95
CA ASN A 94 4.58 -46.45 18.83
C ASN A 94 4.78 -47.75 19.64
N PHE A 95 5.95 -48.40 19.56
CA PHE A 95 6.26 -49.65 20.27
C PHE A 95 7.34 -49.43 21.34
N GLU A 96 7.16 -50.02 22.53
CA GLU A 96 8.19 -49.98 23.58
C GLU A 96 9.46 -50.73 23.12
N PRO A 97 10.66 -50.41 23.64
CA PRO A 97 11.91 -50.95 23.10
C PRO A 97 11.98 -52.48 23.01
N ALA A 98 11.37 -53.20 23.96
CA ALA A 98 11.31 -54.65 23.97
C ALA A 98 10.41 -55.23 22.85
N LEU A 99 9.32 -54.54 22.50
CA LEU A 99 8.47 -54.92 21.36
C LEU A 99 9.11 -54.49 20.04
N GLN A 100 9.69 -53.30 19.99
CA GLN A 100 10.29 -52.76 18.77
C GLN A 100 11.54 -53.53 18.31
N ALA A 101 12.27 -54.15 19.25
CA ALA A 101 13.36 -55.07 18.96
C ALA A 101 12.92 -56.43 18.39
N GLN A 102 11.69 -56.88 18.69
CA GLN A 102 11.11 -58.12 18.13
C GLN A 102 10.57 -57.92 16.71
N PHE A 103 10.07 -56.72 16.40
CA PHE A 103 9.53 -56.35 15.09
C PHE A 103 10.32 -55.16 14.49
N PRO A 104 11.59 -55.35 14.10
CA PRO A 104 12.44 -54.30 13.54
C PRO A 104 11.97 -53.75 12.18
N GLU A 105 11.03 -54.42 11.51
CA GLU A 105 10.50 -54.07 10.19
C GLU A 105 9.18 -53.27 10.19
N ILE A 106 8.54 -53.14 11.36
CA ILE A 106 7.36 -52.28 11.59
C ILE A 106 7.85 -50.98 12.23
N ARG A 107 7.53 -49.83 11.64
CA ARG A 107 7.96 -48.50 12.11
C ARG A 107 6.89 -47.43 11.94
N ALA A 108 7.02 -46.39 12.75
CA ALA A 108 6.29 -45.15 12.64
C ALA A 108 7.26 -43.96 12.66
N PHE A 109 6.94 -42.93 11.88
CA PHE A 109 7.75 -41.74 11.69
C PHE A 109 6.89 -40.48 11.81
N SER A 110 7.47 -39.43 12.39
CA SER A 110 6.92 -38.07 12.36
C SER A 110 7.75 -37.23 11.42
N GLY A 111 7.15 -36.23 10.77
CA GLY A 111 7.91 -35.31 9.92
C GLY A 111 7.31 -33.93 9.77
N LYS A 112 8.12 -33.03 9.22
CA LYS A 112 7.72 -31.68 8.81
C LYS A 112 8.00 -31.47 7.32
N GLY A 113 7.09 -30.80 6.64
CA GLY A 113 7.22 -30.52 5.22
C GLY A 113 8.34 -29.52 4.91
N ILE A 114 9.01 -29.75 3.79
CA ILE A 114 10.05 -28.89 3.23
C ILE A 114 9.47 -28.11 2.03
N THR A 115 8.67 -28.79 1.20
CA THR A 115 7.92 -28.18 0.09
C THR A 115 6.74 -27.35 0.62
N ASP A 116 5.88 -27.94 1.46
CA ASP A 116 4.83 -27.25 2.20
C ASP A 116 5.25 -27.16 3.67
N LYS A 117 5.79 -26.01 4.10
CA LYS A 117 6.26 -25.81 5.48
C LYS A 117 5.14 -25.89 6.52
N ASN A 118 3.88 -25.75 6.08
CA ASN A 118 2.72 -25.73 6.96
C ASN A 118 2.06 -27.13 7.08
N ALA A 119 2.77 -28.17 6.63
CA ALA A 119 2.34 -29.56 6.67
C ALA A 119 3.20 -30.39 7.64
N THR A 120 2.56 -31.24 8.44
CA THR A 120 3.23 -32.26 9.27
C THR A 120 2.76 -33.66 8.90
N LEU A 121 3.69 -34.61 8.92
CA LEU A 121 3.52 -35.96 8.41
C LEU A 121 3.49 -36.97 9.55
N LYS A 122 2.54 -37.90 9.47
CA LYS A 122 2.54 -39.18 10.17
C LYS A 122 2.60 -40.33 9.16
N LEU A 123 3.54 -41.24 9.36
CA LEU A 123 3.91 -42.27 8.39
C LEU A 123 4.17 -43.61 9.08
N SER A 124 3.34 -44.61 8.77
CA SER A 124 3.51 -46.03 9.16
C SER A 124 4.12 -46.80 7.99
N ILE A 125 5.13 -47.63 8.27
CA ILE A 125 5.73 -48.57 7.30
C ILE A 125 5.82 -49.94 7.96
N SER A 126 5.31 -50.98 7.28
CA SER A 126 5.31 -52.36 7.75
C SER A 126 5.59 -53.34 6.61
N PRO A 127 5.62 -54.66 6.83
CA PRO A 127 5.61 -55.64 5.73
C PRO A 127 4.31 -55.60 4.90
N GLN A 128 3.22 -55.03 5.45
CA GLN A 128 1.92 -54.85 4.81
C GLN A 128 1.76 -53.48 4.12
N GLY A 129 2.87 -52.91 3.63
CA GLY A 129 2.86 -51.63 2.90
C GLY A 129 3.11 -50.39 3.77
N LEU A 130 2.58 -49.26 3.27
CA LEU A 130 2.71 -47.92 3.83
C LEU A 130 1.33 -47.30 4.08
N GLN A 131 1.16 -46.58 5.20
CA GLN A 131 0.00 -45.72 5.41
C GLN A 131 0.48 -44.36 5.94
N ALA A 132 -0.03 -43.28 5.38
CA ALA A 132 0.30 -41.92 5.79
C ALA A 132 -0.95 -41.08 6.11
N MET A 133 -0.72 -40.04 6.89
CA MET A 133 -1.61 -38.92 7.13
C MET A 133 -0.77 -37.65 7.14
N VAL A 134 -1.15 -36.66 6.33
CA VAL A 134 -0.55 -35.32 6.32
C VAL A 134 -1.56 -34.36 6.93
N PHE A 135 -1.21 -33.79 8.08
CA PHE A 135 -1.93 -32.65 8.62
C PHE A 135 -1.59 -31.43 7.77
N ARG A 136 -2.62 -30.75 7.25
CA ARG A 136 -2.46 -29.53 6.46
C ARG A 136 -3.03 -28.34 7.23
N THR A 137 -2.23 -27.29 7.39
CA THR A 137 -2.77 -26.00 7.81
C THR A 137 -3.56 -25.38 6.64
N GLU A 138 -4.71 -24.76 6.91
CA GLU A 138 -5.57 -24.05 5.93
C GLU A 138 -6.12 -24.89 4.75
N LYS A 139 -5.82 -26.20 4.68
CA LYS A 139 -6.36 -27.15 3.68
C LYS A 139 -6.97 -28.36 4.40
N GLN A 140 -7.62 -29.26 3.67
CA GLN A 140 -8.02 -30.55 4.21
C GLN A 140 -6.80 -31.45 4.44
N ASN A 141 -6.82 -32.26 5.51
CA ASN A 141 -5.82 -33.31 5.72
C ASN A 141 -5.84 -34.32 4.57
N GLU A 142 -4.67 -34.87 4.27
CA GLU A 142 -4.46 -35.82 3.17
C GLU A 142 -3.96 -37.17 3.68
N PHE A 143 -4.24 -38.23 2.91
CA PHE A 143 -3.95 -39.61 3.27
C PHE A 143 -3.32 -40.33 2.08
N ILE A 144 -2.44 -41.27 2.39
CA ILE A 144 -1.89 -42.24 1.43
C ILE A 144 -2.16 -43.63 2.00
N GLU A 145 -2.86 -44.48 1.25
CA GLU A 145 -3.25 -45.83 1.65
C GLU A 145 -3.13 -46.81 0.49
N PRO A 146 -2.92 -48.12 0.73
CA PRO A 146 -2.95 -49.12 -0.33
C PRO A 146 -4.29 -49.12 -1.09
N TYR A 147 -4.23 -49.27 -2.40
CA TYR A 147 -5.38 -49.37 -3.28
C TYR A 147 -5.47 -50.73 -3.96
N SER A 148 -4.34 -51.29 -4.43
CA SER A 148 -4.28 -52.65 -4.96
C SER A 148 -4.07 -53.69 -3.85
N ALA A 149 -4.60 -54.90 -4.03
CA ALA A 149 -4.57 -55.98 -3.03
C ALA A 149 -3.18 -56.62 -2.81
N ASP A 150 -2.21 -56.30 -3.66
CA ASP A 150 -0.77 -56.62 -3.51
C ASP A 150 0.03 -55.46 -2.87
N HIS A 151 -0.64 -54.36 -2.51
CA HIS A 151 -0.09 -53.15 -1.90
C HIS A 151 1.06 -52.51 -2.70
N THR A 152 1.01 -52.59 -4.03
CA THR A 152 1.95 -51.90 -4.95
C THR A 152 1.42 -50.54 -5.45
N VAL A 153 0.11 -50.42 -5.66
CA VAL A 153 -0.58 -49.18 -6.06
C VAL A 153 -1.29 -48.56 -4.85
N TYR A 154 -1.14 -47.25 -4.67
CA TYR A 154 -1.66 -46.49 -3.54
C TYR A 154 -2.63 -45.39 -3.99
N ALA A 155 -3.66 -45.13 -3.19
CA ALA A 155 -4.56 -44.00 -3.37
C ALA A 155 -4.10 -42.82 -2.50
N VAL A 156 -4.08 -41.63 -3.10
CA VAL A 156 -3.75 -40.35 -2.46
C VAL A 156 -4.98 -39.43 -2.52
N PHE A 157 -5.45 -38.94 -1.37
CA PHE A 157 -6.73 -38.26 -1.26
C PHE A 157 -6.85 -37.30 -0.07
N LYS A 158 -7.82 -36.39 -0.12
CA LYS A 158 -8.22 -35.47 0.96
C LYS A 158 -9.38 -36.07 1.77
N LYS A 159 -9.54 -35.75 3.08
CA LYS A 159 -10.65 -36.27 3.94
C LYS A 159 -12.02 -36.10 3.23
N GLN A 160 -12.82 -37.16 3.19
CA GLN A 160 -14.13 -37.14 2.51
C GLN A 160 -15.32 -37.05 3.48
N PRO A 161 -16.43 -36.38 3.06
CA PRO A 161 -17.62 -36.20 3.88
C PRO A 161 -18.65 -37.33 3.68
N LYS A 162 -18.42 -38.50 4.25
CA LYS A 162 -19.34 -39.65 4.20
C LYS A 162 -19.60 -40.22 5.60
N THR A 163 -20.73 -39.84 6.19
CA THR A 163 -21.16 -40.27 7.53
C THR A 163 -21.13 -41.79 7.68
N LEU A 164 -20.75 -42.25 8.88
CA LEU A 164 -20.91 -43.64 9.32
C LEU A 164 -21.85 -43.64 10.53
N PRO A 165 -22.72 -44.67 10.69
CA PRO A 165 -23.60 -44.78 11.85
C PRO A 165 -22.78 -45.17 13.10
N TRP A 166 -22.18 -44.18 13.76
CA TRP A 166 -21.46 -44.34 15.03
C TRP A 166 -22.38 -44.05 16.23
N LYS A 167 -21.96 -44.55 17.40
CA LYS A 167 -22.62 -44.37 18.69
C LYS A 167 -21.59 -44.51 19.81
N CYS A 168 -21.26 -43.41 20.48
CA CYS A 168 -20.69 -43.47 21.84
C CYS A 168 -21.74 -44.03 22.80
N SER A 169 -21.30 -44.84 23.76
CA SER A 169 -22.14 -45.35 24.85
C SER A 169 -21.54 -45.11 26.24
N THR A 170 -20.44 -44.34 26.32
CA THR A 170 -19.74 -43.97 27.57
C THR A 170 -20.68 -43.26 28.54
N PRO A 171 -21.01 -43.85 29.72
CA PRO A 171 -21.88 -43.19 30.67
C PRO A 171 -21.18 -42.04 31.41
N GLU A 172 -21.89 -40.96 31.66
CA GLU A 172 -21.43 -39.84 32.51
C GLU A 172 -21.02 -40.34 33.91
N GLN A 173 -19.79 -40.07 34.34
CA GLN A 173 -19.28 -40.48 35.66
C GLN A 173 -18.90 -39.29 36.54
N LYS A 174 -19.14 -39.43 37.86
CA LYS A 174 -18.87 -38.39 38.88
C LYS A 174 -17.40 -37.90 38.92
N LEU A 175 -16.45 -38.70 38.41
CA LEU A 175 -15.06 -38.28 38.28
C LEU A 175 -14.94 -37.12 37.26
N ALA A 176 -15.68 -37.18 36.15
CA ALA A 176 -15.61 -36.21 35.07
C ALA A 176 -16.12 -34.82 35.49
N SER A 177 -17.22 -34.76 36.25
CA SER A 177 -17.70 -33.49 36.82
C SER A 177 -16.81 -32.97 37.95
N SER A 178 -16.06 -33.84 38.65
CA SER A 178 -15.01 -33.36 39.57
C SER A 178 -13.83 -32.74 38.84
N ILE A 179 -13.40 -33.30 37.69
CA ILE A 179 -12.37 -32.73 36.81
C ILE A 179 -12.85 -31.40 36.21
N GLY A 180 -14.11 -31.34 35.75
CA GLY A 180 -14.72 -30.10 35.22
C GLY A 180 -14.71 -28.94 36.22
N ASN A 181 -14.98 -29.23 37.50
CA ASN A 181 -14.86 -28.24 38.59
C ASN A 181 -13.40 -27.88 38.95
N GLN A 182 -12.40 -28.61 38.44
CA GLN A 182 -10.97 -28.41 38.68
C GLN A 182 -10.22 -27.79 37.48
N VAL A 183 -10.89 -27.33 36.42
CA VAL A 183 -10.26 -26.71 35.22
C VAL A 183 -9.65 -25.31 35.50
N GLY A 184 -9.46 -24.95 36.77
CA GLY A 184 -8.74 -23.74 37.17
C GLY A 184 -7.22 -23.86 36.95
N THR A 185 -6.66 -22.95 36.16
CA THR A 185 -5.21 -22.71 35.93
C THR A 185 -4.41 -23.67 35.04
N VAL A 186 -4.79 -24.94 34.88
CA VAL A 186 -4.06 -25.88 33.98
C VAL A 186 -4.88 -26.17 32.71
N ALA A 187 -4.45 -25.58 31.59
CA ALA A 187 -5.06 -25.80 30.27
C ALA A 187 -4.07 -25.67 29.09
N ARG A 188 -2.79 -25.92 29.36
CA ARG A 188 -1.67 -25.91 28.39
C ARG A 188 -0.83 -27.16 28.57
N SER A 189 -0.08 -27.55 27.55
CA SER A 189 1.04 -28.48 27.73
C SER A 189 2.07 -27.92 28.72
N THR A 190 2.77 -28.80 29.44
CA THR A 190 3.51 -28.46 30.66
C THR A 190 4.99 -28.10 30.46
N GLY A 191 5.50 -28.04 29.22
CA GLY A 191 6.94 -28.01 28.93
C GLY A 191 7.59 -29.41 28.94
N ASP A 192 6.76 -30.45 29.03
CA ASP A 192 7.11 -31.86 29.09
C ASP A 192 6.39 -32.65 28.00
N ALA A 193 7.00 -33.76 27.57
CA ALA A 193 6.33 -34.87 26.90
C ALA A 193 5.81 -35.89 27.93
N LYS A 194 4.62 -36.45 27.69
CA LYS A 194 4.03 -37.54 28.50
C LYS A 194 3.90 -38.81 27.65
N THR A 195 4.68 -39.84 27.97
CA THR A 195 4.59 -41.16 27.31
C THR A 195 3.84 -42.14 28.20
N MET A 196 2.80 -42.78 27.68
CA MET A 196 1.97 -43.74 28.42
C MET A 196 2.04 -45.15 27.83
N ARG A 197 2.07 -46.16 28.70
CA ARG A 197 2.02 -47.59 28.36
C ARG A 197 0.60 -47.99 28.00
N LEU A 198 0.36 -48.22 26.71
CA LEU A 198 -0.90 -48.72 26.18
C LEU A 198 -0.91 -50.25 26.17
N ALA A 199 -1.85 -50.83 26.91
CA ALA A 199 -2.26 -52.23 26.78
C ALA A 199 -3.41 -52.33 25.75
N GLN A 200 -3.05 -52.38 24.46
CA GLN A 200 -4.02 -52.68 23.40
C GLN A 200 -4.36 -54.17 23.41
N SER A 201 -5.65 -54.48 23.32
CA SER A 201 -6.21 -55.81 23.03
C SER A 201 -6.99 -55.74 21.72
N VAL A 202 -7.23 -56.89 21.09
CA VAL A 202 -8.13 -57.01 19.93
C VAL A 202 -9.00 -58.25 20.05
N THR A 203 -10.22 -58.25 19.48
CA THR A 203 -11.00 -59.50 19.35
C THR A 203 -10.41 -60.38 18.25
N ALA A 204 -10.73 -61.67 18.26
CA ALA A 204 -10.29 -62.60 17.24
C ALA A 204 -10.77 -62.20 15.83
N GLU A 205 -11.95 -61.60 15.67
CA GLU A 205 -12.41 -61.10 14.37
C GLU A 205 -11.54 -59.96 13.83
N TYR A 206 -10.96 -59.11 14.70
CA TYR A 206 -10.04 -58.05 14.27
C TYR A 206 -8.75 -58.65 13.71
N SER A 207 -8.13 -59.60 14.42
CA SER A 207 -6.96 -60.33 13.92
C SER A 207 -7.25 -61.06 12.60
N ASN A 208 -8.41 -61.72 12.51
CA ASN A 208 -8.85 -62.42 11.31
C ASN A 208 -9.14 -61.46 10.14
N TYR A 209 -9.67 -60.26 10.38
CA TYR A 209 -9.80 -59.21 9.36
C TYR A 209 -8.44 -58.87 8.74
N PHE A 210 -7.37 -58.78 9.56
CA PHE A 210 -6.00 -58.57 9.08
C PHE A 210 -5.28 -59.86 8.63
N GLY A 211 -5.96 -61.01 8.63
CA GLY A 211 -5.46 -62.29 8.10
C GLY A 211 -4.65 -63.13 9.09
N ALA A 212 -4.62 -62.77 10.36
CA ALA A 212 -3.97 -63.54 11.42
C ALA A 212 -4.97 -64.49 12.11
N THR A 213 -4.82 -65.79 11.86
CA THR A 213 -5.58 -66.89 12.50
C THR A 213 -4.78 -67.59 13.61
N SER A 214 -3.54 -67.14 13.87
CA SER A 214 -2.64 -67.75 14.85
C SER A 214 -1.56 -66.80 15.37
N ALA A 215 -1.00 -67.09 16.54
CA ALA A 215 0.02 -66.26 17.20
C ALA A 215 1.33 -66.09 16.41
N SER A 216 1.65 -67.00 15.49
CA SER A 216 2.79 -66.84 14.56
C SER A 216 2.57 -65.75 13.49
N GLN A 217 1.35 -65.20 13.38
CA GLN A 217 0.97 -64.13 12.45
C GLN A 217 0.75 -62.78 13.17
N VAL A 218 1.16 -62.66 14.45
CA VAL A 218 0.97 -61.46 15.29
C VAL A 218 1.47 -60.17 14.64
N SER A 219 2.48 -60.24 13.77
CA SER A 219 3.03 -59.08 13.03
C SER A 219 2.02 -58.42 12.08
N LEU A 220 1.01 -59.15 11.58
CA LEU A 220 -0.08 -58.57 10.79
C LEU A 220 -0.98 -57.66 11.65
N VAL A 221 -1.31 -58.12 12.86
CA VAL A 221 -2.12 -57.37 13.82
C VAL A 221 -1.34 -56.17 14.36
N LEU A 222 -0.06 -56.36 14.69
CA LEU A 222 0.82 -55.29 15.14
C LEU A 222 1.07 -54.22 14.06
N ALA A 223 1.10 -54.59 12.78
CA ALA A 223 1.17 -53.64 11.68
C ALA A 223 -0.08 -52.75 11.59
N ALA A 224 -1.28 -53.34 11.76
CA ALA A 224 -2.55 -52.63 11.79
C ALA A 224 -2.65 -51.68 13.00
N ILE A 225 -2.35 -52.19 14.21
CA ILE A 225 -2.33 -51.37 15.44
C ILE A 225 -1.33 -50.22 15.30
N ASN A 226 -0.13 -50.46 14.74
CA ASN A 226 0.84 -49.39 14.49
C ASN A 226 0.32 -48.33 13.51
N ALA A 227 -0.45 -48.70 12.48
CA ALA A 227 -1.01 -47.75 11.52
C ALA A 227 -2.05 -46.83 12.16
N THR A 228 -3.01 -47.38 12.90
CA THR A 228 -3.99 -46.60 13.68
C THR A 228 -3.28 -45.71 14.70
N LEU A 229 -2.39 -46.27 15.55
CA LEU A 229 -1.67 -45.48 16.56
C LEU A 229 -0.81 -44.37 15.95
N THR A 230 -0.19 -44.58 14.79
CA THR A 230 0.57 -43.52 14.08
C THR A 230 -0.29 -42.30 13.75
N ARG A 231 -1.58 -42.49 13.47
CA ARG A 231 -2.55 -41.41 13.21
C ARG A 231 -3.08 -40.81 14.50
N CYS A 232 -3.52 -41.65 15.44
CA CYS A 232 -4.07 -41.22 16.71
C CYS A 232 -3.05 -40.40 17.55
N ASN A 233 -1.81 -40.88 17.64
CA ASN A 233 -0.71 -40.15 18.28
C ASN A 233 -0.43 -38.81 17.58
N GLY A 234 -0.64 -38.70 16.27
CA GLY A 234 -0.57 -37.41 15.55
C GLY A 234 -1.56 -36.34 16.01
N VAL A 235 -2.64 -36.74 16.72
CA VAL A 235 -3.51 -35.81 17.44
C VAL A 235 -3.00 -35.58 18.86
N TYR A 236 -2.76 -36.65 19.64
CA TYR A 236 -2.38 -36.56 21.04
C TYR A 236 -1.08 -35.76 21.26
N GLU A 237 -0.09 -35.95 20.40
CA GLU A 237 1.20 -35.27 20.48
C GLU A 237 1.08 -33.77 20.18
N LYS A 238 0.23 -33.41 19.21
CA LYS A 238 0.01 -32.05 18.72
C LYS A 238 -0.82 -31.21 19.68
N ASP A 239 -1.88 -31.78 20.25
CA ASP A 239 -2.82 -31.06 21.12
C ASP A 239 -2.48 -31.17 22.61
N LEU A 240 -1.89 -32.30 23.03
CA LEU A 240 -1.79 -32.70 24.45
C LEU A 240 -0.35 -32.96 24.93
N ALA A 241 0.66 -32.87 24.05
CA ALA A 241 2.04 -33.28 24.34
C ALA A 241 2.15 -34.73 24.87
N LEU A 242 1.26 -35.60 24.40
CA LEU A 242 1.08 -36.96 24.89
C LEU A 242 1.28 -37.99 23.77
N HIS A 243 1.94 -39.10 24.08
CA HIS A 243 2.17 -40.21 23.13
C HIS A 243 1.83 -41.56 23.79
N LEU A 244 1.00 -42.36 23.12
CA LEU A 244 0.66 -43.72 23.53
C LEU A 244 1.63 -44.73 22.93
N ASN A 245 2.30 -45.49 23.78
CA ASN A 245 3.33 -46.45 23.42
C ASN A 245 2.88 -47.88 23.77
N LEU A 246 2.81 -48.75 22.77
CA LEU A 246 2.34 -50.13 22.87
C LEU A 246 3.36 -51.01 23.61
N ILE A 247 2.92 -51.66 24.68
CA ILE A 247 3.77 -52.56 25.46
C ILE A 247 3.90 -53.94 24.81
N ALA A 248 5.04 -54.61 25.01
CA ALA A 248 5.28 -55.96 24.50
C ALA A 248 4.26 -56.97 25.07
N ALA A 249 3.79 -56.74 26.30
CA ALA A 249 2.76 -57.57 26.94
C ALA A 249 1.40 -57.58 26.21
N SER A 250 1.13 -56.65 25.29
CA SER A 250 -0.08 -56.67 24.46
C SER A 250 -0.18 -57.91 23.58
N THR A 251 0.94 -58.57 23.21
CA THR A 251 0.89 -59.83 22.45
C THR A 251 0.22 -60.97 23.21
N ASN A 252 0.11 -60.87 24.55
CA ASN A 252 -0.61 -61.83 25.40
C ASN A 252 -2.14 -61.64 25.38
N VAL A 253 -2.64 -60.57 24.76
CA VAL A 253 -4.07 -60.21 24.63
C VAL A 253 -4.46 -59.86 23.18
N ILE A 254 -3.67 -60.33 22.22
CA ILE A 254 -4.10 -60.44 20.82
C ILE A 254 -4.63 -61.87 20.64
N TYR A 255 -5.89 -61.97 20.23
CA TYR A 255 -6.60 -63.24 20.04
C TYR A 255 -6.84 -63.53 18.55
N TYR A 256 -7.10 -64.79 18.20
CA TYR A 256 -7.12 -65.24 16.80
C TYR A 256 -8.24 -66.25 16.46
N ASP A 257 -8.77 -66.95 17.46
CA ASP A 257 -9.87 -67.91 17.30
C ASP A 257 -11.08 -67.43 18.13
N PRO A 258 -12.19 -66.99 17.48
CA PRO A 258 -13.39 -66.48 18.16
C PRO A 258 -14.10 -67.49 19.07
N SER A 259 -13.73 -68.78 19.05
CA SER A 259 -14.24 -69.78 19.98
C SER A 259 -13.44 -69.87 21.30
N THR A 260 -12.32 -69.14 21.40
CA THR A 260 -11.37 -69.21 22.53
C THR A 260 -10.95 -67.86 23.11
N ASP A 261 -11.36 -66.75 22.49
CA ASP A 261 -11.09 -65.42 23.03
C ASP A 261 -12.03 -65.09 24.22
N PRO A 262 -11.69 -64.09 25.06
CA PRO A 262 -12.42 -63.81 26.29
C PRO A 262 -13.60 -62.85 26.08
N TYR A 263 -13.99 -62.59 24.82
CA TYR A 263 -14.91 -61.52 24.46
C TYR A 263 -16.27 -62.05 24.03
N SER A 264 -17.32 -61.37 24.48
CA SER A 264 -18.67 -61.58 23.97
C SER A 264 -18.77 -61.17 22.49
N SER A 265 -19.69 -61.81 21.77
CA SER A 265 -19.89 -61.51 20.35
C SER A 265 -20.30 -60.06 20.13
N ALA A 266 -19.94 -59.49 18.96
CA ALA A 266 -19.97 -58.06 18.69
C ALA A 266 -21.28 -57.32 19.07
N SER A 267 -22.45 -57.96 18.99
CA SER A 267 -23.74 -57.37 19.37
C SER A 267 -23.95 -57.23 20.88
N SER A 268 -23.36 -58.10 21.69
CA SER A 268 -23.31 -57.98 23.16
C SER A 268 -22.10 -57.16 23.61
N GLY A 269 -20.95 -57.36 22.96
CA GLY A 269 -19.70 -56.68 23.22
C GLY A 269 -19.79 -55.17 23.05
N ALA A 270 -20.16 -54.71 21.85
CA ALA A 270 -20.41 -53.29 21.57
C ALA A 270 -21.65 -52.74 22.31
N GLY A 271 -22.49 -53.62 22.86
CA GLY A 271 -23.55 -53.28 23.80
C GLY A 271 -23.07 -52.93 25.22
N GLY A 272 -21.76 -53.05 25.50
CA GLY A 272 -21.13 -52.66 26.77
C GLY A 272 -20.48 -53.81 27.55
N ALA A 273 -20.66 -55.07 27.14
CA ALA A 273 -20.06 -56.22 27.83
C ALA A 273 -18.51 -56.17 27.77
N TRP A 274 -17.96 -55.75 26.63
CA TRP A 274 -16.52 -55.62 26.39
C TRP A 274 -15.80 -54.71 27.40
N ASN A 275 -16.47 -53.71 27.99
CA ASN A 275 -15.86 -52.85 29.01
C ASN A 275 -15.37 -53.67 30.22
N SER A 276 -16.17 -54.65 30.64
CA SER A 276 -15.85 -55.51 31.79
C SER A 276 -14.93 -56.67 31.40
N GLU A 277 -15.14 -57.25 30.21
CA GLU A 277 -14.37 -58.37 29.68
C GLU A 277 -12.91 -57.97 29.40
N LEU A 278 -12.68 -56.76 28.86
CA LEU A 278 -11.33 -56.21 28.70
C LEU A 278 -10.67 -55.97 30.06
N GLN A 279 -11.34 -55.31 31.00
CA GLN A 279 -10.74 -54.95 32.28
C GLN A 279 -10.37 -56.21 33.09
N ASN A 280 -11.17 -57.27 33.02
CA ASN A 280 -10.83 -58.57 33.57
C ASN A 280 -9.66 -59.24 32.82
N THR A 281 -9.65 -59.18 31.49
CA THR A 281 -8.58 -59.73 30.64
C THR A 281 -7.23 -59.08 30.90
N LEU A 282 -7.15 -57.75 30.89
CA LEU A 282 -5.92 -57.00 31.14
C LEU A 282 -5.41 -57.20 32.57
N ASN A 283 -6.30 -57.21 33.58
CA ASN A 283 -5.93 -57.55 34.95
C ASN A 283 -5.33 -58.96 35.07
N THR A 284 -5.86 -59.93 34.32
CA THR A 284 -5.46 -61.35 34.42
C THR A 284 -4.21 -61.69 33.58
N LYS A 285 -4.04 -61.06 32.42
CA LYS A 285 -3.01 -61.41 31.41
C LYS A 285 -1.80 -60.48 31.41
N ILE A 286 -1.97 -59.23 31.85
CA ILE A 286 -0.91 -58.21 31.89
C ILE A 286 -0.65 -57.74 33.33
N GLY A 287 -1.70 -57.60 34.15
CA GLY A 287 -1.62 -57.10 35.52
C GLY A 287 -1.57 -55.58 35.57
N ALA A 288 -2.35 -54.98 36.48
CA ALA A 288 -2.62 -53.55 36.48
C ALA A 288 -1.37 -52.65 36.55
N ALA A 289 -0.32 -53.04 37.29
CA ALA A 289 0.91 -52.24 37.40
C ALA A 289 1.68 -52.05 36.06
N ASN A 290 1.44 -52.92 35.08
CA ASN A 290 2.23 -53.00 33.84
C ASN A 290 1.69 -52.10 32.70
N TYR A 291 0.57 -51.41 32.89
CA TYR A 291 -0.01 -50.50 31.89
C TYR A 291 -0.65 -49.26 32.51
N ASP A 292 -0.81 -48.20 31.70
CA ASP A 292 -1.29 -46.89 32.12
C ASP A 292 -2.69 -46.56 31.58
N ILE A 293 -2.96 -47.07 30.37
CA ILE A 293 -4.24 -47.07 29.65
C ILE A 293 -4.40 -48.41 28.93
N GLY A 294 -5.61 -48.94 28.87
CA GLY A 294 -5.92 -50.17 28.12
C GLY A 294 -7.17 -50.01 27.27
N HIS A 295 -7.14 -50.58 26.07
CA HIS A 295 -8.18 -50.39 25.06
C HIS A 295 -8.38 -51.67 24.22
N LEU A 296 -9.60 -51.91 23.71
CA LEU A 296 -9.94 -53.01 22.81
C LEU A 296 -10.33 -52.50 21.42
N PHE A 297 -9.84 -53.14 20.36
CA PHE A 297 -10.41 -52.98 19.01
C PHE A 297 -11.23 -54.22 18.63
N GLY A 298 -12.50 -54.00 18.29
CA GLY A 298 -13.36 -54.97 17.62
C GLY A 298 -13.35 -54.79 16.10
N ALA A 299 -13.80 -55.81 15.37
CA ALA A 299 -13.94 -55.74 13.90
C ALA A 299 -15.32 -55.26 13.43
N SER A 300 -16.33 -55.31 14.29
CA SER A 300 -17.75 -55.16 13.92
C SER A 300 -18.63 -54.80 15.11
N GLY A 301 -19.90 -54.48 14.86
CA GLY A 301 -20.93 -54.21 15.87
C GLY A 301 -21.30 -52.73 16.02
N GLY A 302 -20.39 -51.82 15.70
CA GLY A 302 -20.64 -50.38 15.61
C GLY A 302 -20.79 -49.65 16.95
N GLY A 303 -19.73 -48.96 17.38
CA GLY A 303 -19.79 -48.01 18.49
C GLY A 303 -18.47 -47.86 19.22
N GLY A 304 -18.53 -47.14 20.34
CA GLY A 304 -17.43 -47.01 21.27
C GLY A 304 -17.93 -46.87 22.72
N ASN A 305 -17.03 -47.18 23.66
CA ASN A 305 -17.24 -46.93 25.07
C ASN A 305 -15.90 -46.91 25.82
N ALA A 306 -15.50 -45.77 26.36
CA ALA A 306 -14.30 -45.61 27.17
C ALA A 306 -14.32 -46.37 28.51
N GLY A 307 -15.49 -46.85 28.94
CA GLY A 307 -15.74 -47.51 30.23
C GLY A 307 -15.75 -46.54 31.43
N CYS A 308 -14.96 -45.47 31.34
CA CYS A 308 -14.88 -44.39 32.32
C CYS A 308 -14.18 -43.16 31.73
N ILE A 309 -14.51 -41.97 32.25
CA ILE A 309 -13.88 -40.71 31.85
C ILE A 309 -12.77 -40.35 32.83
N GLY A 310 -11.57 -40.07 32.32
CA GLY A 310 -10.39 -39.65 33.09
C GLY A 310 -9.68 -40.75 33.90
N CYS A 311 -10.12 -41.99 33.78
CA CYS A 311 -9.70 -43.12 34.61
C CYS A 311 -8.30 -43.69 34.28
N ILE A 312 -7.53 -43.12 33.36
CA ILE A 312 -6.11 -43.47 33.17
C ILE A 312 -5.33 -43.46 34.49
N CYS A 313 -4.35 -44.36 34.61
CA CYS A 313 -3.64 -44.71 35.87
C CYS A 313 -4.50 -45.31 37.00
N VAL A 314 -5.83 -45.40 36.90
CA VAL A 314 -6.68 -45.95 37.98
C VAL A 314 -6.93 -47.44 37.77
N ASP A 315 -6.38 -48.27 38.66
CA ASP A 315 -6.54 -49.73 38.59
C ASP A 315 -8.02 -50.16 38.64
N ASN A 316 -8.33 -51.29 37.99
CA ASN A 316 -9.70 -51.80 37.79
C ASN A 316 -10.65 -50.87 37.00
N SER A 317 -10.15 -49.83 36.33
CA SER A 317 -10.94 -48.98 35.43
C SER A 317 -10.18 -48.52 34.18
N LYS A 318 -8.89 -48.18 34.29
CA LYS A 318 -8.02 -47.70 33.20
C LYS A 318 -7.90 -48.62 31.97
N GLY A 319 -8.35 -49.88 32.07
CA GLY A 319 -8.34 -50.87 31.01
C GLY A 319 -9.74 -51.35 30.61
N SER A 320 -10.73 -50.45 30.58
CA SER A 320 -12.12 -50.77 30.23
C SER A 320 -12.63 -50.13 28.94
N GLY A 321 -11.77 -49.46 28.14
CA GLY A 321 -12.20 -48.78 26.91
C GLY A 321 -12.26 -49.70 25.68
N PHE A 322 -13.22 -49.51 24.78
CA PHE A 322 -13.25 -50.18 23.47
C PHE A 322 -13.72 -49.26 22.33
N THR A 323 -13.32 -49.65 21.12
CA THR A 323 -13.76 -49.06 19.85
C THR A 323 -14.05 -50.17 18.83
N SER A 324 -15.13 -50.07 18.04
CA SER A 324 -15.43 -51.02 16.96
C SER A 324 -16.23 -50.38 15.81
N PRO A 325 -15.88 -50.61 14.53
CA PRO A 325 -16.52 -49.96 13.39
C PRO A 325 -17.94 -50.47 13.14
N ALA A 326 -18.78 -49.62 12.54
CA ALA A 326 -20.14 -49.99 12.14
C ALA A 326 -20.24 -50.57 10.70
N ASP A 327 -19.26 -50.28 9.82
CA ASP A 327 -19.20 -50.81 8.45
C ASP A 327 -18.33 -52.08 8.33
N ASN A 328 -17.86 -52.60 9.47
CA ASN A 328 -16.98 -53.76 9.60
C ASN A 328 -15.56 -53.58 9.01
N VAL A 329 -15.09 -52.33 8.88
CA VAL A 329 -13.70 -52.03 8.46
C VAL A 329 -12.95 -51.30 9.60
N PRO A 330 -12.15 -52.02 10.42
CA PRO A 330 -11.49 -51.45 11.60
C PRO A 330 -10.15 -50.76 11.24
N GLN A 331 -10.19 -49.83 10.28
CA GLN A 331 -9.05 -49.04 9.81
C GLN A 331 -9.49 -47.85 8.93
N GLY A 332 -8.70 -46.77 8.92
CA GLY A 332 -8.96 -45.58 8.09
C GLY A 332 -9.45 -44.40 8.92
N ASP A 333 -9.38 -43.18 8.35
CA ASP A 333 -9.58 -41.91 9.07
C ASP A 333 -10.82 -41.88 10.00
N ASN A 334 -11.96 -42.38 9.57
CA ASN A 334 -13.17 -42.42 10.41
C ASN A 334 -13.00 -43.30 11.65
N PHE A 335 -12.36 -44.48 11.52
CA PHE A 335 -12.05 -45.34 12.66
C PHE A 335 -10.95 -44.73 13.52
N ASP A 336 -9.86 -44.27 12.89
CA ASP A 336 -8.68 -43.74 13.56
C ASP A 336 -8.96 -42.43 14.32
N ILE A 337 -9.80 -41.53 13.78
CA ILE A 337 -10.07 -40.19 14.31
C ILE A 337 -11.47 -40.04 14.91
N ASP A 338 -12.53 -40.38 14.17
CA ASP A 338 -13.90 -40.12 14.64
C ASP A 338 -14.31 -41.11 15.77
N TYR A 339 -13.69 -42.30 15.83
CA TYR A 339 -13.96 -43.31 16.88
C TYR A 339 -12.80 -43.41 17.93
N VAL A 340 -11.61 -43.90 17.53
CA VAL A 340 -10.56 -44.28 18.50
C VAL A 340 -10.07 -43.08 19.31
N VAL A 341 -9.80 -41.95 18.65
CA VAL A 341 -9.33 -40.71 19.30
C VAL A 341 -10.44 -40.05 20.15
N HIS A 342 -11.71 -40.31 19.87
CA HIS A 342 -12.83 -39.89 20.71
C HIS A 342 -12.87 -40.68 22.03
N GLU A 343 -12.93 -42.01 21.97
CA GLU A 343 -13.04 -42.86 23.17
C GLU A 343 -11.77 -42.82 24.03
N VAL A 344 -10.58 -42.72 23.42
CA VAL A 344 -9.34 -42.45 24.16
C VAL A 344 -9.36 -41.03 24.76
N GLY A 345 -9.97 -40.04 24.09
CA GLY A 345 -10.20 -38.69 24.64
C GLY A 345 -10.99 -38.72 25.95
N HIS A 346 -12.04 -39.54 26.03
CA HIS A 346 -12.75 -39.83 27.29
C HIS A 346 -11.84 -40.47 28.34
N GLN A 347 -11.13 -41.56 28.00
CA GLN A 347 -10.22 -42.23 28.97
C GLN A 347 -9.19 -41.25 29.54
N LEU A 348 -8.66 -40.36 28.69
CA LEU A 348 -7.73 -39.27 29.04
C LEU A 348 -8.36 -38.16 29.89
N GLY A 349 -9.68 -37.92 29.82
CA GLY A 349 -10.41 -37.02 30.73
C GLY A 349 -11.43 -36.08 30.11
N ALA A 350 -11.62 -36.06 28.80
CA ALA A 350 -12.57 -35.17 28.14
C ALA A 350 -14.03 -35.64 28.24
N ASN A 351 -14.94 -34.69 28.37
CA ASN A 351 -16.39 -34.87 28.15
C ASN A 351 -16.76 -34.37 26.75
N HIS A 352 -18.01 -34.57 26.33
CA HIS A 352 -18.46 -34.06 25.03
C HIS A 352 -18.56 -32.54 24.99
N THR A 353 -18.32 -31.97 23.81
CA THR A 353 -18.30 -30.52 23.58
C THR A 353 -19.53 -29.99 22.84
N PHE A 354 -20.37 -30.86 22.27
CA PHE A 354 -21.62 -30.47 21.61
C PHE A 354 -22.60 -29.76 22.56
N SER A 355 -23.68 -29.19 22.01
CA SER A 355 -24.80 -28.67 22.80
C SER A 355 -26.18 -29.21 22.39
N MET A 356 -26.28 -30.12 21.41
CA MET A 356 -27.54 -30.77 21.04
C MET A 356 -28.24 -31.47 22.20
N SER A 357 -27.48 -32.00 23.17
CA SER A 357 -27.93 -32.25 24.55
C SER A 357 -27.00 -31.54 25.54
N ASN A 358 -27.36 -31.59 26.83
CA ASN A 358 -26.58 -30.99 27.92
C ASN A 358 -26.35 -32.07 28.98
N GLU A 359 -25.08 -32.33 29.28
CA GLU A 359 -24.61 -33.40 30.17
C GLU A 359 -24.29 -32.87 31.58
N GLY A 360 -24.50 -31.57 31.83
CA GLY A 360 -24.17 -30.92 33.10
C GLY A 360 -22.66 -30.84 33.39
N THR A 361 -21.80 -31.21 32.43
CA THR A 361 -20.34 -31.33 32.56
C THR A 361 -19.62 -29.98 32.59
N GLY A 362 -20.30 -28.91 32.18
CA GLY A 362 -19.77 -27.55 32.14
C GLY A 362 -18.91 -27.24 30.90
N VAL A 363 -18.85 -28.16 29.92
CA VAL A 363 -18.06 -28.02 28.68
C VAL A 363 -18.85 -28.25 27.39
N ASN A 364 -20.19 -28.14 27.42
CA ASN A 364 -21.06 -28.14 26.23
C ASN A 364 -20.92 -26.79 25.48
N VAL A 365 -19.78 -26.57 24.81
CA VAL A 365 -19.29 -25.26 24.30
C VAL A 365 -19.25 -25.13 22.76
N GLU A 366 -19.72 -26.12 22.01
CA GLU A 366 -19.91 -26.05 20.55
C GLU A 366 -21.41 -26.04 20.19
N PRO A 367 -21.86 -25.27 19.19
CA PRO A 367 -23.26 -25.30 18.75
C PRO A 367 -23.62 -26.67 18.14
N GLY A 368 -24.90 -27.03 18.13
CA GLY A 368 -25.40 -28.23 17.44
C GLY A 368 -24.72 -29.52 17.91
N SER A 369 -24.35 -30.36 16.93
CA SER A 369 -23.52 -31.56 17.08
C SER A 369 -22.09 -31.30 17.57
N GLY A 370 -21.60 -30.05 17.55
CA GLY A 370 -20.16 -29.77 17.53
C GLY A 370 -19.46 -30.31 16.27
N ILE A 371 -18.18 -29.95 16.11
CA ILE A 371 -17.33 -30.41 15.00
C ILE A 371 -15.89 -30.78 15.41
N THR A 372 -15.42 -30.48 16.64
CA THR A 372 -14.16 -31.05 17.14
C THR A 372 -14.31 -32.53 17.50
N ILE A 373 -13.19 -33.20 17.83
CA ILE A 373 -13.17 -34.64 18.17
C ILE A 373 -14.25 -35.04 19.18
N MET A 374 -14.46 -34.26 20.25
CA MET A 374 -15.45 -34.58 21.31
C MET A 374 -16.87 -34.08 20.99
N GLY A 375 -17.10 -33.60 19.78
CA GLY A 375 -18.43 -33.46 19.20
C GLY A 375 -18.97 -34.79 18.67
N TYR A 376 -20.21 -34.75 18.18
CA TYR A 376 -20.97 -35.85 17.58
C TYR A 376 -21.24 -35.57 16.09
N ALA A 377 -20.27 -35.01 15.37
CA ALA A 377 -20.45 -34.57 13.99
C ALA A 377 -20.82 -35.73 13.04
N GLY A 378 -22.06 -35.71 12.52
CA GLY A 378 -22.54 -36.66 11.52
C GLY A 378 -23.36 -37.83 12.08
N ILE A 379 -23.78 -37.77 13.36
CA ILE A 379 -24.61 -38.78 14.02
C ILE A 379 -25.83 -38.22 14.77
N THR A 380 -26.23 -36.96 14.50
CA THR A 380 -27.31 -36.29 15.26
C THR A 380 -28.47 -35.88 14.34
N ASN A 381 -29.29 -34.92 14.80
CA ASN A 381 -30.27 -34.20 13.97
C ASN A 381 -30.10 -32.68 14.09
N GLN A 382 -28.91 -32.23 14.51
CA GLN A 382 -28.41 -30.84 14.44
C GLN A 382 -26.95 -30.86 13.93
N ASP A 383 -26.67 -31.69 12.92
CA ASP A 383 -25.30 -31.93 12.45
C ASP A 383 -24.72 -30.72 11.72
N LEU A 384 -23.68 -30.12 12.28
CA LEU A 384 -23.00 -28.96 11.68
C LEU A 384 -22.03 -29.37 10.58
N ALA A 385 -21.52 -30.60 10.63
CA ALA A 385 -20.64 -31.23 9.67
C ALA A 385 -20.81 -32.76 9.75
N PRO A 386 -20.47 -33.52 8.69
CA PRO A 386 -20.62 -34.98 8.67
C PRO A 386 -19.51 -35.76 9.38
N HIS A 387 -18.42 -35.11 9.83
CA HIS A 387 -17.30 -35.72 10.56
C HIS A 387 -16.62 -34.73 11.48
N SER A 388 -15.90 -35.25 12.46
CA SER A 388 -15.00 -34.47 13.31
C SER A 388 -13.74 -34.04 12.56
N ILE A 389 -13.29 -32.83 12.86
CA ILE A 389 -11.97 -32.32 12.48
C ILE A 389 -10.92 -32.85 13.46
N ALA A 390 -9.73 -33.21 12.96
CA ALA A 390 -8.70 -33.92 13.73
C ALA A 390 -7.91 -33.03 14.71
N PHE A 391 -8.61 -32.32 15.62
CA PHE A 391 -8.03 -31.68 16.80
C PHE A 391 -9.08 -31.56 17.92
N TYR A 392 -8.60 -31.50 19.17
CA TYR A 392 -9.44 -31.34 20.36
C TYR A 392 -9.82 -29.88 20.63
N HIS A 393 -11.07 -29.64 21.03
CA HIS A 393 -11.47 -28.34 21.53
C HIS A 393 -10.63 -27.92 22.75
N ALA A 394 -10.39 -26.62 22.90
CA ALA A 394 -9.61 -26.08 24.02
C ALA A 394 -10.17 -26.46 25.41
N ALA A 395 -11.48 -26.76 25.50
CA ALA A 395 -12.12 -27.29 26.70
C ALA A 395 -11.71 -28.75 26.99
N SER A 396 -11.68 -29.60 25.97
CA SER A 396 -11.21 -31.00 26.07
C SER A 396 -9.72 -31.07 26.39
N ILE A 397 -8.90 -30.22 25.75
CA ILE A 397 -7.47 -30.06 26.08
C ILE A 397 -7.31 -29.69 27.56
N ALA A 398 -8.09 -28.73 28.05
CA ALA A 398 -8.04 -28.31 29.44
C ALA A 398 -8.43 -29.42 30.44
N GLN A 399 -9.48 -30.18 30.16
CA GLN A 399 -9.88 -31.32 30.99
C GLN A 399 -8.83 -32.43 31.01
N ILE A 400 -8.24 -32.77 29.85
CA ILE A 400 -7.19 -33.80 29.76
C ILE A 400 -5.90 -33.34 30.47
N GLN A 401 -5.43 -32.11 30.24
CA GLN A 401 -4.24 -31.59 30.93
C GLN A 401 -4.45 -31.49 32.45
N SER A 402 -5.65 -31.09 32.91
CA SER A 402 -6.01 -31.10 34.33
C SER A 402 -5.98 -32.51 34.92
N ASN A 403 -6.55 -33.51 34.23
CA ASN A 403 -6.51 -34.90 34.67
C ASN A 403 -5.08 -35.49 34.67
N LEU A 404 -4.23 -35.11 33.71
CA LEU A 404 -2.81 -35.50 33.69
C LEU A 404 -1.98 -34.81 34.78
N SER A 405 -2.40 -33.62 35.23
CA SER A 405 -1.70 -32.78 36.23
C SER A 405 -1.74 -33.38 37.65
N GLY A 406 -0.90 -34.38 37.88
CA GLY A 406 -0.74 -35.07 39.17
C GLY A 406 -0.67 -36.59 39.06
N LYS A 407 -0.94 -37.16 37.87
CA LYS A 407 -0.77 -38.58 37.61
C LYS A 407 0.70 -38.91 37.38
N THR A 408 1.21 -39.91 38.11
CA THR A 408 2.62 -40.33 38.09
C THR A 408 2.90 -41.56 37.24
N CYS A 409 1.87 -42.20 36.67
CA CYS A 409 2.06 -43.37 35.81
C CYS A 409 2.65 -43.07 34.41
N PRO A 410 2.34 -41.92 33.75
CA PRO A 410 3.00 -41.57 32.49
C PRO A 410 4.47 -41.22 32.72
N VAL A 411 5.36 -41.76 31.89
CA VAL A 411 6.75 -41.33 31.86
C VAL A 411 6.79 -39.87 31.40
N THR A 412 7.35 -39.02 32.25
CA THR A 412 7.49 -37.59 31.99
C THR A 412 8.92 -37.28 31.55
N THR A 413 9.06 -36.75 30.34
CA THR A 413 10.35 -36.31 29.78
C THR A 413 10.29 -34.80 29.56
N SER A 414 11.10 -34.02 30.26
CA SER A 414 11.12 -32.57 30.03
C SER A 414 11.78 -32.25 28.70
N ILE A 415 11.12 -31.42 27.89
CA ILE A 415 11.57 -31.03 26.54
C ILE A 415 12.03 -29.58 26.49
N SER A 416 12.07 -28.86 27.61
CA SER A 416 12.39 -27.42 27.69
C SER A 416 13.74 -26.99 27.07
N GLY A 417 14.66 -27.92 26.80
CA GLY A 417 15.92 -27.69 26.07
C GLY A 417 15.92 -28.13 24.59
N THR A 418 14.80 -28.63 24.07
CA THR A 418 14.64 -29.19 22.71
C THR A 418 13.42 -28.62 21.99
N ASN A 419 12.33 -28.37 22.70
CA ASN A 419 11.16 -27.62 22.23
C ASN A 419 10.56 -26.76 23.35
N ALA A 420 10.29 -25.49 23.04
CA ALA A 420 9.70 -24.55 23.98
C ALA A 420 8.16 -24.61 23.94
N THR A 421 7.50 -24.03 24.96
CA THR A 421 6.05 -23.83 24.94
C THR A 421 5.74 -22.42 24.39
N PRO A 422 4.88 -22.26 23.38
CA PRO A 422 4.60 -20.94 22.78
C PRO A 422 4.01 -19.96 23.80
N VAL A 423 4.42 -18.70 23.74
CA VAL A 423 3.85 -17.62 24.55
C VAL A 423 2.70 -16.97 23.78
N VAL A 424 1.50 -16.92 24.35
CA VAL A 424 0.26 -16.56 23.66
C VAL A 424 -0.38 -15.32 24.28
N ASN A 425 -0.96 -14.46 23.45
CA ASN A 425 -1.69 -13.27 23.84
C ASN A 425 -2.97 -13.09 23.00
N ALA A 426 -4.13 -13.09 23.66
CA ALA A 426 -5.45 -12.95 23.05
C ALA A 426 -5.88 -11.48 22.81
N GLY A 427 -5.03 -10.50 23.16
CA GLY A 427 -5.35 -9.09 23.04
C GLY A 427 -6.12 -8.55 24.24
N GLY A 428 -7.14 -7.74 23.98
CA GLY A 428 -7.96 -7.08 25.00
C GLY A 428 -9.34 -7.72 25.20
N ASN A 429 -10.01 -7.30 26.27
CA ASN A 429 -11.46 -7.47 26.42
C ASN A 429 -12.15 -6.26 25.77
N PHE A 430 -13.27 -6.47 25.06
CA PHE A 430 -13.94 -5.43 24.29
C PHE A 430 -15.46 -5.42 24.52
N THR A 431 -16.08 -4.24 24.39
CA THR A 431 -17.53 -4.11 24.28
C THR A 431 -17.90 -3.71 22.86
N ILE A 432 -18.78 -4.47 22.22
CA ILE A 432 -19.17 -4.32 20.81
C ILE A 432 -20.69 -4.09 20.66
N PRO A 433 -21.13 -3.39 19.59
CA PRO A 433 -22.55 -3.28 19.23
C PRO A 433 -23.18 -4.63 18.85
N ILE A 434 -24.50 -4.77 19.02
CA ILE A 434 -25.28 -5.91 18.49
C ILE A 434 -25.21 -5.98 16.96
N ASN A 435 -25.45 -7.18 16.41
CA ASN A 435 -25.62 -7.43 14.97
C ASN A 435 -24.49 -6.88 14.07
N THR A 436 -23.27 -6.72 14.60
CA THR A 436 -22.14 -6.06 13.91
C THR A 436 -20.95 -7.02 13.81
N PRO A 437 -20.36 -7.25 12.61
CA PRO A 437 -19.17 -8.08 12.45
C PRO A 437 -17.99 -7.65 13.34
N PHE A 438 -17.17 -8.61 13.75
CA PHE A 438 -15.95 -8.35 14.51
C PHE A 438 -14.81 -9.31 14.15
N ALA A 439 -13.58 -8.91 14.47
CA ALA A 439 -12.37 -9.71 14.25
C ALA A 439 -11.54 -9.81 15.54
N LEU A 440 -11.31 -11.03 16.02
CA LEU A 440 -10.35 -11.26 17.11
C LEU A 440 -8.97 -11.46 16.51
N THR A 441 -8.00 -10.68 17.00
CA THR A 441 -6.60 -10.70 16.56
C THR A 441 -5.72 -11.06 17.72
N GLY A 442 -5.11 -12.24 17.65
CA GLY A 442 -4.15 -12.72 18.63
C GLY A 442 -2.71 -12.32 18.30
N SER A 443 -1.79 -12.80 19.12
CA SER A 443 -0.37 -12.92 18.79
C SER A 443 0.25 -14.07 19.58
N ALA A 444 1.32 -14.66 19.05
CA ALA A 444 2.16 -15.57 19.81
C ALA A 444 3.64 -15.44 19.39
N THR A 445 4.52 -15.89 20.26
CA THR A 445 5.97 -15.94 20.04
C THR A 445 6.52 -17.25 20.58
N ASP A 446 7.45 -17.85 19.83
CA ASP A 446 8.18 -19.03 20.28
C ASP A 446 9.69 -18.75 20.33
N ALA A 447 10.41 -19.51 21.16
CA ALA A 447 11.86 -19.52 21.17
C ALA A 447 12.43 -20.38 20.02
N ASN A 448 11.67 -21.39 19.57
CA ASN A 448 12.00 -22.25 18.46
C ASN A 448 11.73 -21.55 17.11
N ALA A 449 12.66 -20.69 16.68
CA ALA A 449 12.55 -19.87 15.47
C ALA A 449 12.44 -20.63 14.12
N GLY A 450 12.32 -21.95 14.13
CA GLY A 450 12.11 -22.80 12.95
C GLY A 450 10.71 -23.41 12.83
N ASP A 451 9.83 -23.19 13.82
CA ASP A 451 8.54 -23.87 13.94
C ASP A 451 7.37 -22.99 13.48
N VAL A 452 6.28 -23.63 13.02
CA VAL A 452 5.16 -22.96 12.35
C VAL A 452 3.96 -22.88 13.28
N LEU A 453 3.82 -21.75 13.95
CA LEU A 453 2.71 -21.51 14.87
C LEU A 453 1.37 -21.52 14.13
N THR A 454 0.40 -22.25 14.69
CA THR A 454 -0.99 -22.24 14.21
C THR A 454 -1.96 -21.89 15.34
N TYR A 455 -2.99 -21.14 14.98
CA TYR A 455 -3.90 -20.46 15.88
C TYR A 455 -5.33 -21.00 15.71
N SER A 456 -6.00 -21.24 16.84
CA SER A 456 -7.43 -21.56 16.91
C SER A 456 -8.11 -20.57 17.85
N TRP A 457 -9.04 -19.78 17.33
CA TRP A 457 -9.98 -18.99 18.12
C TRP A 457 -11.24 -19.82 18.34
N GLU A 458 -11.58 -20.09 19.61
CA GLU A 458 -12.54 -21.11 20.05
C GLU A 458 -13.50 -20.49 21.09
N GLN A 459 -14.81 -20.77 21.04
CA GLN A 459 -15.75 -20.23 22.04
C GLN A 459 -15.81 -21.13 23.28
N ASN A 460 -15.89 -20.54 24.47
CA ASN A 460 -15.86 -21.27 25.75
C ASN A 460 -17.06 -20.88 26.66
N ASP A 461 -18.26 -20.75 26.06
CA ASP A 461 -19.52 -20.49 26.77
C ASP A 461 -20.38 -21.76 26.82
N ASN A 462 -20.45 -22.39 27.99
CA ASN A 462 -21.22 -23.62 28.19
C ASN A 462 -22.74 -23.41 28.00
N ALA A 463 -23.40 -24.33 27.29
CA ALA A 463 -24.84 -24.36 27.08
C ALA A 463 -25.64 -24.63 28.37
N THR A 464 -26.77 -23.95 28.54
CA THR A 464 -27.78 -24.31 29.56
C THR A 464 -28.74 -25.36 29.01
N SER A 465 -29.52 -26.01 29.87
CA SER A 465 -30.53 -27.01 29.47
C SER A 465 -31.64 -26.46 28.57
N SER A 466 -31.83 -25.14 28.55
CA SER A 466 -32.71 -24.41 27.62
C SER A 466 -32.12 -24.18 26.22
N GLN A 467 -30.93 -24.72 25.93
CA GLN A 467 -30.17 -24.50 24.70
C GLN A 467 -29.76 -25.80 24.00
N THR A 468 -30.59 -26.82 24.16
CA THR A 468 -30.46 -28.15 23.56
C THR A 468 -31.45 -28.33 22.39
N GLY A 469 -31.36 -29.45 21.68
CA GLY A 469 -32.19 -29.71 20.50
C GLY A 469 -32.01 -28.63 19.43
N SER A 470 -33.10 -28.19 18.80
CA SER A 470 -33.07 -27.08 17.84
C SER A 470 -32.58 -25.74 18.41
N SER A 471 -32.56 -25.55 19.74
CA SER A 471 -31.97 -24.36 20.39
C SER A 471 -30.44 -24.43 20.54
N SER A 472 -29.81 -25.56 20.18
CA SER A 472 -28.35 -25.76 20.24
C SER A 472 -27.59 -25.13 19.09
N VAL A 473 -28.22 -24.92 17.93
CA VAL A 473 -27.58 -24.32 16.74
C VAL A 473 -27.31 -22.82 16.96
N ALA A 474 -26.52 -22.19 16.09
CA ALA A 474 -26.25 -20.76 16.18
C ALA A 474 -27.49 -19.92 15.79
N SER A 475 -27.80 -18.87 16.56
CA SER A 475 -28.84 -17.90 16.20
C SER A 475 -28.60 -16.53 16.83
N ALA A 476 -29.12 -15.48 16.22
CA ALA A 476 -28.86 -14.11 16.67
C ALA A 476 -29.43 -13.79 18.06
N ALA A 477 -30.64 -14.30 18.36
CA ALA A 477 -31.33 -14.06 19.62
C ALA A 477 -30.81 -14.93 20.79
N LYS A 478 -29.76 -15.73 20.60
CA LYS A 478 -29.27 -16.70 21.59
C LYS A 478 -28.56 -16.01 22.76
N ALA A 479 -29.23 -15.95 23.91
CA ALA A 479 -28.77 -15.18 25.08
C ALA A 479 -27.52 -15.73 25.81
N SER A 480 -27.32 -17.05 25.83
CA SER A 480 -26.22 -17.73 26.52
C SER A 480 -25.60 -18.84 25.65
N GLY A 481 -24.66 -19.63 26.19
CA GLY A 481 -24.13 -20.82 25.52
C GLY A 481 -23.43 -20.57 24.18
N PRO A 482 -23.14 -21.62 23.40
CA PRO A 482 -22.32 -21.51 22.22
C PRO A 482 -23.11 -21.01 21.00
N ASN A 483 -22.48 -20.14 20.21
CA ASN A 483 -23.03 -19.52 18.99
C ASN A 483 -22.00 -19.49 17.85
N TRP A 484 -20.80 -20.05 18.04
CA TRP A 484 -19.68 -20.08 17.11
C TRP A 484 -18.97 -21.44 17.20
N ILE A 485 -18.83 -22.15 16.08
CA ILE A 485 -17.98 -23.36 15.99
C ILE A 485 -16.48 -23.05 16.13
N SER A 486 -15.65 -24.08 16.31
CA SER A 486 -14.19 -23.98 16.28
C SER A 486 -13.62 -24.56 14.98
N TYR A 487 -12.83 -23.77 14.25
CA TYR A 487 -12.23 -24.17 12.97
C TYR A 487 -10.84 -24.81 13.15
N ALA A 488 -10.40 -25.57 12.14
CA ALA A 488 -9.04 -26.10 12.05
C ALA A 488 -7.98 -25.00 12.30
N PRO A 489 -6.85 -25.32 12.98
CA PRO A 489 -5.78 -24.35 13.19
C PRO A 489 -5.27 -23.75 11.87
N VAL A 490 -5.01 -22.44 11.87
CA VAL A 490 -4.55 -21.67 10.70
C VAL A 490 -3.29 -20.85 11.06
N THR A 491 -2.50 -20.42 10.07
CA THR A 491 -1.29 -19.59 10.31
C THR A 491 -1.62 -18.15 10.70
N THR A 492 -2.82 -17.66 10.37
CA THR A 492 -3.26 -16.31 10.73
C THR A 492 -3.76 -16.26 12.19
N PRO A 493 -3.31 -15.29 13.01
CA PRO A 493 -3.85 -15.06 14.35
C PRO A 493 -5.21 -14.34 14.36
N VAL A 494 -5.78 -14.04 13.18
CA VAL A 494 -7.03 -13.30 13.01
C VAL A 494 -8.19 -14.25 12.68
N ARG A 495 -9.25 -14.25 13.49
CA ARG A 495 -10.55 -14.85 13.14
C ARG A 495 -11.63 -13.78 12.98
N TYR A 496 -12.36 -13.86 11.88
CA TYR A 496 -13.56 -13.06 11.60
C TYR A 496 -14.81 -13.77 12.12
N PHE A 497 -15.77 -12.99 12.62
CA PHE A 497 -17.05 -13.45 13.17
C PHE A 497 -18.22 -12.71 12.52
N PRO A 498 -19.08 -13.39 11.72
CA PRO A 498 -18.92 -14.77 11.22
C PRO A 498 -17.75 -14.87 10.23
N LYS A 499 -17.48 -16.08 9.71
CA LYS A 499 -16.47 -16.29 8.67
C LYS A 499 -16.59 -15.27 7.54
N LEU A 500 -15.45 -14.79 7.04
CA LEU A 500 -15.39 -13.66 6.10
C LEU A 500 -16.32 -13.83 4.88
N ALA A 501 -16.43 -15.04 4.33
CA ALA A 501 -17.34 -15.33 3.21
C ALA A 501 -18.82 -15.06 3.51
N THR A 502 -19.27 -15.18 4.77
CA THR A 502 -20.63 -14.82 5.20
C THR A 502 -20.77 -13.29 5.28
N ILE A 503 -19.76 -12.58 5.80
CA ILE A 503 -19.75 -11.10 5.85
C ILE A 503 -19.77 -10.51 4.43
N LEU A 504 -18.93 -11.04 3.52
CA LEU A 504 -18.88 -10.61 2.11
C LEU A 504 -20.13 -10.96 1.29
N ALA A 505 -21.05 -11.74 1.85
CA ALA A 505 -22.39 -11.99 1.29
C ALA A 505 -23.49 -11.13 1.96
N GLY A 506 -23.12 -10.24 2.90
CA GLY A 506 -24.06 -9.45 3.71
C GLY A 506 -24.84 -10.28 4.75
N GLY A 507 -24.33 -11.45 5.11
CA GLY A 507 -24.97 -12.36 6.06
C GLY A 507 -24.54 -12.10 7.50
N LEU A 508 -25.49 -12.23 8.44
CA LEU A 508 -25.25 -12.18 9.89
C LEU A 508 -25.10 -13.58 10.52
N ILE A 509 -25.36 -14.63 9.74
CA ILE A 509 -25.44 -16.04 10.18
C ILE A 509 -24.76 -16.91 9.11
N SER A 510 -23.92 -17.85 9.54
CA SER A 510 -23.42 -18.93 8.68
C SER A 510 -24.26 -20.19 8.87
N GLY A 511 -24.75 -20.75 7.77
CA GLY A 511 -25.41 -22.06 7.74
C GLY A 511 -24.46 -23.24 8.07
N PRO A 512 -24.90 -24.49 7.87
CA PRO A 512 -24.08 -25.68 8.07
C PRO A 512 -22.81 -25.68 7.21
N LEU A 513 -21.84 -26.54 7.55
CA LEU A 513 -20.76 -26.90 6.63
C LEU A 513 -21.27 -27.88 5.56
N THR A 514 -20.47 -28.12 4.52
CA THR A 514 -20.85 -29.04 3.43
C THR A 514 -21.11 -30.44 3.97
N GLY A 515 -22.37 -30.90 3.87
CA GLY A 515 -22.83 -32.18 4.39
C GLY A 515 -23.48 -32.14 5.78
N GLY A 516 -23.64 -30.95 6.39
CA GLY A 516 -24.44 -30.76 7.61
C GLY A 516 -25.94 -30.51 7.33
N ASP A 517 -26.74 -30.58 8.39
CA ASP A 517 -28.20 -30.48 8.39
C ASP A 517 -28.74 -29.10 7.96
N ALA A 518 -29.85 -29.11 7.22
CA ALA A 518 -30.51 -27.89 6.78
C ALA A 518 -31.05 -27.08 7.98
N GLY A 519 -30.49 -25.87 8.17
CA GLY A 519 -30.82 -25.00 9.31
C GLY A 519 -29.91 -25.18 10.54
N ALA A 520 -28.98 -26.13 10.51
CA ALA A 520 -27.97 -26.30 11.54
C ALA A 520 -26.86 -25.25 11.39
N ASN A 521 -27.17 -24.02 11.81
CA ASN A 521 -26.28 -22.86 11.70
C ASN A 521 -25.03 -23.01 12.57
N THR A 522 -23.88 -22.65 12.00
CA THR A 522 -22.55 -22.79 12.61
C THR A 522 -22.07 -21.54 13.36
N GLU A 523 -22.51 -20.36 12.92
CA GLU A 523 -22.07 -19.06 13.44
C GLU A 523 -23.21 -18.03 13.36
N ALA A 524 -23.37 -17.16 14.36
CA ALA A 524 -24.36 -16.08 14.30
C ALA A 524 -24.01 -14.86 15.17
N LEU A 525 -24.10 -13.66 14.59
CA LEU A 525 -23.96 -12.39 15.31
C LEU A 525 -25.11 -12.21 16.29
N SER A 526 -24.80 -11.80 17.52
CA SER A 526 -25.80 -11.65 18.58
C SER A 526 -26.62 -10.37 18.42
N SER A 527 -27.94 -10.50 18.41
CA SER A 527 -28.92 -9.40 18.42
C SER A 527 -29.33 -8.96 19.84
N VAL A 528 -28.84 -9.66 20.86
CA VAL A 528 -29.14 -9.47 22.28
C VAL A 528 -27.88 -9.15 23.07
N SER A 529 -28.01 -8.41 24.17
CA SER A 529 -26.90 -8.18 25.10
C SER A 529 -26.48 -9.47 25.77
N ARG A 530 -25.20 -9.81 25.67
CA ARG A 530 -24.60 -10.98 26.31
C ARG A 530 -23.08 -10.87 26.36
N THR A 531 -22.47 -11.66 27.23
CA THR A 531 -21.02 -11.91 27.16
C THR A 531 -20.77 -13.10 26.24
N LEU A 532 -19.64 -13.05 25.54
CA LEU A 532 -19.02 -14.12 24.77
C LEU A 532 -17.62 -14.37 25.34
N LYS A 533 -17.30 -15.60 25.67
CA LYS A 533 -15.97 -16.04 26.11
C LYS A 533 -15.27 -16.72 24.96
N PHE A 534 -14.08 -16.24 24.61
CA PHE A 534 -13.24 -16.87 23.61
C PHE A 534 -11.88 -17.25 24.19
N ARG A 535 -11.34 -18.36 23.72
CA ARG A 535 -9.97 -18.80 23.94
C ARG A 535 -9.22 -18.75 22.62
N LEU A 536 -8.00 -18.25 22.66
CA LEU A 536 -7.01 -18.41 21.61
C LEU A 536 -6.08 -19.55 22.02
N THR A 537 -6.15 -20.69 21.34
CA THR A 537 -5.21 -21.81 21.48
C THR A 537 -4.15 -21.70 20.39
N VAL A 538 -2.87 -21.91 20.73
CA VAL A 538 -1.76 -21.91 19.78
C VAL A 538 -0.95 -23.19 19.92
N ARG A 539 -0.55 -23.74 18.78
CA ARG A 539 0.27 -24.95 18.61
C ARG A 539 1.55 -24.60 17.86
N ASP A 540 2.68 -25.16 18.27
CA ASP A 540 3.96 -25.06 17.54
C ASP A 540 4.07 -26.02 16.33
N ASN A 541 3.30 -27.11 16.37
CA ASN A 541 3.35 -28.25 15.45
C ASN A 541 4.72 -28.96 15.38
N ALA A 542 5.50 -28.93 16.47
CA ALA A 542 6.79 -29.61 16.52
C ALA A 542 6.61 -31.15 16.37
N PRO A 543 7.34 -31.81 15.45
CA PRO A 543 7.18 -33.25 15.22
C PRO A 543 7.71 -34.06 16.41
N TYR A 544 7.00 -35.14 16.77
CA TYR A 544 7.44 -36.05 17.83
C TYR A 544 8.67 -36.86 17.41
N SER A 545 9.65 -36.95 18.31
CA SER A 545 10.80 -37.85 18.20
C SER A 545 10.80 -38.82 19.38
N SER A 546 10.72 -40.12 19.11
CA SER A 546 10.84 -41.15 20.15
C SER A 546 12.30 -41.41 20.57
N THR A 547 13.27 -40.77 19.91
CA THR A 547 14.70 -40.87 20.24
C THR A 547 15.25 -39.52 20.68
N ALA A 548 16.32 -39.54 21.50
CA ALA A 548 16.93 -38.32 22.02
C ALA A 548 17.67 -37.54 20.91
N PRO A 549 17.53 -36.20 20.80
CA PRO A 549 16.69 -35.32 21.63
C PRO A 549 15.20 -35.52 21.40
N VAL A 550 14.46 -35.80 22.47
CA VAL A 550 13.00 -35.96 22.41
C VAL A 550 12.37 -34.60 22.14
N SER A 551 11.52 -34.54 21.12
CA SER A 551 10.65 -33.41 20.78
C SER A 551 9.21 -33.91 20.77
N ILE A 552 8.26 -33.01 21.03
CA ILE A 552 6.82 -33.23 20.88
C ILE A 552 6.16 -31.85 20.78
N GLY A 553 4.99 -31.75 20.15
CA GLY A 553 4.26 -30.49 20.06
C GLY A 553 3.90 -29.91 21.42
N GLN A 554 3.87 -28.59 21.52
CA GLN A 554 3.37 -27.86 22.69
C GLN A 554 2.17 -26.98 22.31
N THR A 555 1.24 -26.91 23.26
CA THR A 555 0.06 -26.07 23.21
C THR A 555 0.02 -25.10 24.38
N ASN A 556 -0.40 -23.86 24.12
CA ASN A 556 -0.67 -22.85 25.13
C ASN A 556 -1.82 -21.95 24.67
N PHE A 557 -2.35 -21.12 25.57
CA PHE A 557 -3.57 -20.34 25.31
C PHE A 557 -3.58 -18.98 26.00
N ALA A 558 -4.50 -18.13 25.57
CA ALA A 558 -4.95 -16.95 26.30
C ALA A 558 -6.46 -16.74 26.09
N ASP A 559 -7.14 -16.14 27.07
CA ASP A 559 -8.59 -15.93 27.04
C ASP A 559 -8.95 -14.46 26.76
N ALA A 560 -10.04 -14.22 26.03
CA ALA A 560 -10.62 -12.90 25.77
C ALA A 560 -12.14 -12.90 26.02
N THR A 561 -12.63 -11.81 26.60
CA THR A 561 -14.04 -11.60 26.93
C THR A 561 -14.63 -10.47 26.10
N ILE A 562 -15.65 -10.79 25.31
CA ILE A 562 -16.33 -9.85 24.41
C ILE A 562 -17.75 -9.63 24.91
N THR A 563 -18.10 -8.39 25.26
CA THR A 563 -19.44 -8.02 25.70
C THR A 563 -20.20 -7.42 24.53
N VAL A 564 -21.31 -8.04 24.13
CA VAL A 564 -22.25 -7.47 23.16
C VAL A 564 -23.24 -6.58 23.90
N SER A 565 -23.42 -5.34 23.47
CA SER A 565 -24.36 -4.38 24.05
C SER A 565 -25.46 -3.97 23.07
N ASN A 566 -26.73 -4.17 23.46
CA ASN A 566 -27.91 -3.73 22.71
C ASN A 566 -28.21 -2.22 22.84
N THR A 567 -27.41 -1.46 23.59
CA THR A 567 -27.49 0.02 23.65
C THR A 567 -26.94 0.69 22.37
N SER A 568 -26.32 -0.10 21.49
CA SER A 568 -25.55 0.33 20.32
C SER A 568 -25.59 -0.74 19.24
N GLY A 569 -25.64 -0.33 17.97
CA GLY A 569 -25.70 -1.23 16.82
C GLY A 569 -27.08 -1.30 16.14
N PRO A 570 -27.16 -1.93 14.94
CA PRO A 570 -26.03 -2.43 14.16
C PRO A 570 -25.21 -1.28 13.57
N PHE A 571 -23.89 -1.36 13.73
CA PHE A 571 -22.96 -0.47 13.03
C PHE A 571 -22.77 -1.03 11.62
N THR A 572 -23.05 -0.23 10.59
CA THR A 572 -23.05 -0.69 9.20
C THR A 572 -22.52 0.35 8.25
N VAL A 573 -21.79 -0.06 7.21
CA VAL A 573 -21.55 0.77 6.03
C VAL A 573 -22.91 1.04 5.38
N THR A 574 -23.17 2.28 4.96
CA THR A 574 -24.41 2.70 4.30
C THR A 574 -24.16 3.12 2.85
N ALA A 575 -22.99 3.69 2.54
CA ALA A 575 -22.53 3.89 1.16
C ALA A 575 -20.99 3.70 1.07
N PRO A 576 -20.47 3.03 0.02
CA PRO A 576 -21.21 2.36 -1.06
C PRO A 576 -21.82 1.03 -0.56
N ASN A 577 -22.99 0.66 -1.07
CA ASN A 577 -23.67 -0.60 -0.71
C ASN A 577 -24.42 -1.25 -1.89
N THR A 578 -24.39 -0.61 -3.05
CA THR A 578 -24.96 -1.07 -4.32
C THR A 578 -23.86 -1.03 -5.38
N ASN A 579 -24.10 -1.58 -6.56
CA ASN A 579 -23.14 -1.51 -7.68
C ASN A 579 -23.10 -0.11 -8.30
N VAL A 580 -22.51 0.84 -7.57
CA VAL A 580 -22.16 2.18 -8.07
C VAL A 580 -20.90 2.11 -8.93
N SER A 581 -20.69 3.14 -9.75
CA SER A 581 -19.46 3.28 -10.54
C SER A 581 -18.72 4.53 -10.09
N TRP A 582 -17.51 4.36 -9.56
CA TRP A 582 -16.62 5.42 -9.08
C TRP A 582 -15.39 5.50 -9.97
N ALA A 583 -14.96 6.71 -10.33
CA ALA A 583 -13.75 6.90 -11.13
C ALA A 583 -12.50 6.85 -10.25
N GLY A 584 -11.45 6.17 -10.71
CA GLY A 584 -10.13 6.26 -10.08
C GLY A 584 -9.66 7.72 -9.92
N ASN A 585 -9.02 8.02 -8.80
CA ASN A 585 -8.59 9.36 -8.35
C ASN A 585 -9.70 10.37 -8.08
N SER A 586 -10.98 9.99 -8.16
CA SER A 586 -12.07 10.86 -7.70
C SER A 586 -12.18 10.84 -6.17
N SER A 587 -12.60 11.97 -5.60
CA SER A 587 -13.07 12.04 -4.23
C SER A 587 -14.50 11.48 -4.18
N GLN A 588 -14.78 10.59 -3.23
CA GLN A 588 -16.06 9.94 -3.03
C GLN A 588 -16.38 9.90 -1.53
N THR A 589 -17.65 10.04 -1.17
CA THR A 589 -18.07 9.97 0.23
C THR A 589 -18.37 8.52 0.61
N VAL A 590 -17.71 8.03 1.67
CA VAL A 590 -18.07 6.81 2.38
C VAL A 590 -18.94 7.20 3.57
N THR A 591 -20.06 6.52 3.76
CA THR A 591 -20.96 6.77 4.91
C THR A 591 -21.28 5.48 5.66
N TRP A 592 -21.54 5.60 6.96
CA TRP A 592 -21.88 4.49 7.85
C TRP A 592 -22.86 4.92 8.95
N ASN A 593 -23.58 3.96 9.52
CA ASN A 593 -24.42 4.16 10.70
C ASN A 593 -23.56 4.06 11.97
N VAL A 594 -23.31 5.18 12.64
CA VAL A 594 -22.58 5.25 13.92
C VAL A 594 -23.26 4.41 15.02
N ALA A 595 -24.60 4.27 14.99
CA ALA A 595 -25.37 3.38 15.85
C ALA A 595 -25.02 3.46 17.36
N ASN A 596 -24.84 4.67 17.90
CA ASN A 596 -24.41 4.97 19.27
C ASN A 596 -23.03 4.41 19.68
N THR A 597 -22.20 3.89 18.76
CA THR A 597 -20.91 3.27 19.10
C THR A 597 -19.86 4.24 19.67
N THR A 598 -20.03 5.55 19.45
CA THR A 598 -19.24 6.61 20.11
C THR A 598 -19.53 6.74 21.61
N ALA A 599 -20.70 6.33 22.08
CA ALA A 599 -21.12 6.43 23.47
C ALA A 599 -20.67 5.21 24.30
N ALA A 600 -20.57 5.40 25.61
CA ALA A 600 -20.39 4.28 26.53
C ALA A 600 -21.58 3.29 26.41
N PRO A 601 -21.33 1.96 26.44
CA PRO A 601 -20.07 1.30 26.81
C PRO A 601 -19.09 1.02 25.65
N VAL A 602 -19.44 1.30 24.39
CA VAL A 602 -18.61 0.96 23.20
C VAL A 602 -17.51 2.00 22.93
N SER A 603 -17.76 3.27 23.28
CA SER A 603 -16.77 4.35 23.45
C SER A 603 -15.81 4.58 22.27
N THR A 604 -16.21 4.24 21.05
CA THR A 604 -15.35 4.22 19.86
C THR A 604 -15.41 5.58 19.15
N ALA A 605 -14.44 6.44 19.48
CA ALA A 605 -14.40 7.82 18.99
C ALA A 605 -14.01 7.97 17.51
N ASN A 606 -13.21 7.04 16.97
CA ASN A 606 -12.67 7.09 15.60
C ASN A 606 -12.87 5.76 14.87
N VAL A 607 -12.92 5.83 13.53
CA VAL A 607 -12.92 4.70 12.61
C VAL A 607 -11.78 4.81 11.59
N LYS A 608 -11.40 3.67 11.03
CA LYS A 608 -10.46 3.50 9.91
C LYS A 608 -11.24 3.06 8.68
N ILE A 609 -10.91 3.60 7.52
CA ILE A 609 -11.56 3.28 6.25
C ILE A 609 -10.54 2.65 5.31
N SER A 610 -10.90 1.47 4.80
CA SER A 610 -10.06 0.67 3.92
C SER A 610 -10.83 0.24 2.67
N ILE A 611 -10.14 0.08 1.54
CA ILE A 611 -10.70 -0.38 0.27
C ILE A 611 -10.10 -1.72 -0.15
N SER A 612 -10.93 -2.61 -0.64
CA SER A 612 -10.56 -3.82 -1.38
C SER A 612 -10.76 -3.59 -2.86
N THR A 613 -9.93 -4.22 -3.68
CA THR A 613 -10.10 -4.31 -5.15
C THR A 613 -10.32 -5.75 -5.64
N ASP A 614 -10.48 -6.70 -4.71
CA ASP A 614 -10.43 -8.16 -4.92
C ASP A 614 -11.66 -8.91 -4.36
N GLY A 615 -12.78 -8.22 -4.21
CA GLY A 615 -14.05 -8.76 -3.68
C GLY A 615 -14.18 -8.71 -2.15
N GLY A 616 -13.19 -8.18 -1.45
CA GLY A 616 -13.14 -8.08 0.02
C GLY A 616 -12.20 -9.08 0.69
N ASN A 617 -11.24 -9.66 -0.04
CA ASN A 617 -10.26 -10.61 0.49
C ASN A 617 -9.05 -9.89 1.12
N THR A 618 -8.58 -8.80 0.50
CA THR A 618 -7.54 -7.92 1.05
C THR A 618 -7.99 -6.46 1.06
N PHE A 619 -7.47 -5.67 2.01
CA PHE A 619 -7.88 -4.28 2.23
C PHE A 619 -6.67 -3.36 2.38
N SER A 620 -6.59 -2.34 1.52
CA SER A 620 -5.63 -1.23 1.59
C SER A 620 -6.26 -0.04 2.33
N THR A 621 -5.51 0.63 3.20
CA THR A 621 -6.04 1.76 4.00
C THR A 621 -6.21 3.01 3.12
N LEU A 622 -7.38 3.65 3.19
CA LEU A 622 -7.61 4.99 2.63
C LEU A 622 -7.41 6.07 3.70
N VAL A 623 -8.04 5.88 4.87
CA VAL A 623 -7.97 6.82 5.99
C VAL A 623 -7.70 6.02 7.26
N ALA A 624 -6.55 6.25 7.89
CA ALA A 624 -6.08 5.43 9.02
C ALA A 624 -6.81 5.72 10.35
N SER A 625 -7.37 6.92 10.50
CA SER A 625 -8.23 7.33 11.62
C SER A 625 -8.99 8.60 11.23
N THR A 626 -10.31 8.59 11.41
CA THR A 626 -11.21 9.76 11.29
C THR A 626 -12.33 9.66 12.34
N PRO A 627 -12.99 10.75 12.76
CA PRO A 627 -14.10 10.67 13.72
C PRO A 627 -15.19 9.69 13.31
N ASN A 628 -15.78 9.02 14.30
CA ASN A 628 -16.90 8.11 14.11
C ASN A 628 -18.23 8.89 14.08
N ASP A 629 -18.40 9.77 13.09
CA ASP A 629 -19.57 10.66 12.94
C ASP A 629 -20.55 10.23 11.83
N GLY A 630 -20.12 9.34 10.94
CA GLY A 630 -20.95 8.69 9.92
C GLY A 630 -20.61 9.03 8.47
N SER A 631 -19.64 9.91 8.20
CA SER A 631 -19.29 10.32 6.82
C SER A 631 -17.85 10.79 6.66
N GLU A 632 -17.13 10.26 5.66
CA GLU A 632 -15.77 10.69 5.30
C GLU A 632 -15.61 10.84 3.78
N ALA A 633 -14.80 11.79 3.33
CA ALA A 633 -14.48 12.03 1.93
C ALA A 633 -13.13 11.40 1.56
N VAL A 634 -13.16 10.26 0.85
CA VAL A 634 -11.97 9.48 0.51
C VAL A 634 -11.58 9.62 -0.97
N THR A 635 -10.29 9.66 -1.27
CA THR A 635 -9.80 9.58 -2.65
C THR A 635 -9.68 8.12 -3.07
N ILE A 636 -10.40 7.72 -4.12
CA ILE A 636 -10.39 6.34 -4.62
C ILE A 636 -9.11 6.07 -5.43
N PRO A 637 -8.34 5.00 -5.17
CA PRO A 637 -7.15 4.64 -5.95
C PRO A 637 -7.47 4.37 -7.42
N ASN A 638 -6.51 4.62 -8.32
CA ASN A 638 -6.66 4.34 -9.76
C ASN A 638 -6.40 2.86 -10.10
N THR A 639 -7.14 1.96 -9.45
CA THR A 639 -7.02 0.51 -9.63
C THR A 639 -8.35 -0.02 -10.17
N PRO A 640 -8.52 -0.08 -11.51
CA PRO A 640 -9.81 -0.43 -12.09
C PRO A 640 -10.22 -1.86 -11.75
N THR A 641 -11.44 -2.04 -11.28
CA THR A 641 -11.99 -3.34 -10.87
C THR A 641 -13.52 -3.30 -10.83
N THR A 642 -14.17 -4.43 -11.05
CA THR A 642 -15.62 -4.60 -10.84
C THR A 642 -15.94 -5.23 -9.48
N THR A 643 -14.92 -5.47 -8.63
CA THR A 643 -15.04 -6.17 -7.35
C THR A 643 -14.55 -5.34 -6.16
N ALA A 644 -14.76 -4.02 -6.19
CA ALA A 644 -14.36 -3.18 -5.07
C ALA A 644 -15.33 -3.30 -3.88
N ARG A 645 -14.77 -3.26 -2.66
CA ARG A 645 -15.51 -3.17 -1.39
C ARG A 645 -14.88 -2.12 -0.47
N ILE A 646 -15.69 -1.46 0.34
CA ILE A 646 -15.24 -0.58 1.44
C ILE A 646 -15.42 -1.32 2.76
N LYS A 647 -14.42 -1.25 3.64
CA LYS A 647 -14.50 -1.63 5.05
C LYS A 647 -14.39 -0.37 5.91
N VAL A 648 -15.29 -0.23 6.88
CA VAL A 648 -15.17 0.75 7.96
C VAL A 648 -15.00 -0.02 9.27
N GLU A 649 -13.88 0.19 9.96
CA GLU A 649 -13.47 -0.57 11.14
C GLU A 649 -13.14 0.35 12.32
N ALA A 650 -13.44 -0.10 13.54
CA ALA A 650 -13.20 0.69 14.74
C ALA A 650 -11.70 0.92 15.01
N VAL A 651 -11.34 2.12 15.47
CA VAL A 651 -9.99 2.39 15.99
C VAL A 651 -10.01 2.19 17.51
N GLY A 652 -9.27 1.20 17.99
CA GLY A 652 -9.20 0.83 19.42
C GLY A 652 -10.29 -0.15 19.88
N ASN A 653 -11.11 -0.68 18.97
CA ASN A 653 -12.10 -1.73 19.22
C ASN A 653 -12.08 -2.73 18.04
N ILE A 654 -12.76 -3.86 18.15
CA ILE A 654 -12.65 -5.02 17.23
C ILE A 654 -13.77 -5.14 16.19
N PHE A 655 -14.82 -4.31 16.28
CA PHE A 655 -15.95 -4.36 15.37
C PHE A 655 -15.71 -3.58 14.08
N PHE A 656 -16.38 -3.98 13.01
CA PHE A 656 -16.32 -3.35 11.69
C PHE A 656 -17.56 -3.71 10.87
N ASP A 657 -17.71 -3.09 9.71
CA ASP A 657 -18.59 -3.60 8.65
C ASP A 657 -17.95 -3.46 7.25
N ILE A 658 -18.44 -4.23 6.28
CA ILE A 658 -18.00 -4.22 4.88
C ILE A 658 -19.21 -4.00 3.97
N SER A 659 -19.07 -3.12 2.96
CA SER A 659 -20.07 -2.86 1.94
C SER A 659 -20.62 -4.16 1.32
N ASN A 660 -21.95 -4.34 1.40
CA ASN A 660 -22.62 -5.60 1.07
C ASN A 660 -22.53 -6.00 -0.41
N THR A 661 -22.36 -5.04 -1.33
CA THR A 661 -22.31 -5.27 -2.78
C THR A 661 -20.96 -4.84 -3.36
N ASN A 662 -20.47 -5.57 -4.38
CA ASN A 662 -19.38 -5.09 -5.23
C ASN A 662 -19.78 -3.79 -5.94
N PHE A 663 -18.92 -2.79 -5.88
CA PHE A 663 -19.00 -1.61 -6.74
C PHE A 663 -17.85 -1.59 -7.75
N THR A 664 -18.01 -0.80 -8.80
CA THR A 664 -17.03 -0.69 -9.88
C THR A 664 -16.13 0.52 -9.65
N ILE A 665 -14.81 0.31 -9.62
CA ILE A 665 -13.83 1.36 -9.87
C ILE A 665 -13.56 1.35 -11.37
N THR A 666 -14.01 2.38 -12.07
CA THR A 666 -13.58 2.61 -13.46
C THR A 666 -12.18 3.22 -13.49
N ALA A 667 -11.50 3.09 -14.62
CA ALA A 667 -10.31 3.90 -14.87
C ALA A 667 -10.64 5.37 -14.63
N GLY A 668 -9.88 6.01 -13.75
CA GLY A 668 -9.94 7.45 -13.61
C GLY A 668 -9.69 8.12 -14.95
N SER A 669 -10.22 9.32 -15.14
CA SER A 669 -9.73 10.21 -16.19
C SER A 669 -8.22 10.36 -16.01
N GLY A 670 -7.44 9.69 -16.87
CA GLY A 670 -5.99 9.81 -16.87
C GLY A 670 -5.63 11.28 -17.02
N CYS A 671 -4.55 11.71 -16.36
CA CYS A 671 -4.16 13.11 -16.40
C CYS A 671 -4.06 13.58 -17.86
N ALA A 672 -4.90 14.52 -18.27
CA ALA A 672 -5.08 14.82 -19.69
C ALA A 672 -3.90 15.65 -20.19
N ALA A 673 -3.44 15.37 -21.42
CA ALA A 673 -2.38 16.14 -22.04
C ALA A 673 -2.87 17.58 -22.32
N PRO A 674 -2.09 18.62 -22.00
CA PRO A 674 -2.45 20.03 -22.20
C PRO A 674 -2.86 20.35 -23.64
N GLY A 675 -3.94 21.11 -23.79
CA GLY A 675 -4.43 21.61 -25.07
C GLY A 675 -4.07 23.08 -25.30
N GLY A 676 -4.36 23.59 -26.50
CA GLY A 676 -4.23 25.02 -26.82
C GLY A 676 -2.80 25.56 -26.74
N LEU A 677 -1.82 24.77 -27.20
CA LEU A 677 -0.42 25.19 -27.28
C LEU A 677 -0.25 26.28 -28.35
N ALA A 678 0.45 27.36 -28.01
CA ALA A 678 0.69 28.51 -28.89
C ALA A 678 2.02 29.20 -28.55
N ALA A 679 2.42 30.25 -29.28
CA ALA A 679 3.62 31.02 -28.94
C ALA A 679 3.43 32.50 -29.24
N SER A 680 3.80 33.35 -28.28
CA SER A 680 3.64 34.80 -28.27
C SER A 680 4.95 35.49 -27.82
N ALA A 681 5.00 36.83 -27.96
CA ALA A 681 6.17 37.66 -27.61
C ALA A 681 7.53 37.15 -28.16
N ILE A 682 7.53 36.55 -29.35
CA ILE A 682 8.72 35.96 -29.97
C ILE A 682 9.65 37.07 -30.49
N THR A 683 10.93 37.01 -30.09
CA THR A 683 11.99 37.92 -30.54
C THR A 683 13.14 37.14 -31.18
N THR A 684 14.30 37.78 -31.37
CA THR A 684 15.54 37.12 -31.78
C THR A 684 16.15 36.23 -30.69
N THR A 685 15.78 36.42 -29.41
CA THR A 685 16.40 35.76 -28.25
C THR A 685 15.44 35.34 -27.12
N SER A 686 14.13 35.52 -27.30
CA SER A 686 13.08 35.17 -26.31
C SER A 686 11.77 34.74 -26.96
N ALA A 687 10.91 34.09 -26.18
CA ALA A 687 9.52 33.77 -26.53
C ALA A 687 8.69 33.49 -25.27
N THR A 688 7.37 33.35 -25.42
CA THR A 688 6.41 33.02 -24.37
C THR A 688 5.45 31.97 -24.98
N ILE A 689 5.19 30.82 -24.33
CA ILE A 689 4.59 29.62 -24.97
C ILE A 689 3.29 29.06 -24.34
N GLU A 690 2.17 29.24 -25.03
CA GLU A 690 0.77 28.92 -24.71
C GLU A 690 0.50 27.55 -24.03
N TRP A 691 -0.38 27.43 -23.01
CA TRP A 691 -1.28 26.26 -22.90
C TRP A 691 -2.58 26.53 -22.10
N THR A 692 -3.59 25.69 -22.35
CA THR A 692 -4.92 25.74 -21.69
C THR A 692 -4.93 24.93 -20.39
N ALA A 693 -5.55 25.48 -19.34
CA ALA A 693 -5.69 24.79 -18.06
C ALA A 693 -6.51 23.49 -18.17
N VAL A 694 -6.01 22.42 -17.54
CA VAL A 694 -6.61 21.09 -17.51
C VAL A 694 -7.34 20.86 -16.18
N SER A 695 -8.57 20.37 -16.25
CA SER A 695 -9.35 20.02 -15.05
C SER A 695 -8.69 18.86 -14.28
N GLY A 696 -8.59 18.98 -12.96
CA GLY A 696 -7.88 18.02 -12.09
C GLY A 696 -6.35 18.14 -12.09
N ALA A 697 -5.78 19.12 -12.79
CA ALA A 697 -4.35 19.42 -12.71
C ALA A 697 -3.95 19.90 -11.30
N VAL A 698 -2.95 19.23 -10.72
CA VAL A 698 -2.23 19.71 -9.53
C VAL A 698 -1.12 20.67 -9.96
N SER A 699 -0.49 20.39 -11.11
CA SER A 699 0.54 21.23 -11.73
C SER A 699 0.82 20.79 -13.18
N TYR A 700 1.88 21.32 -13.81
CA TYR A 700 2.41 20.89 -15.10
C TYR A 700 3.93 20.69 -15.01
N ASP A 701 4.48 19.82 -15.86
CA ASP A 701 5.87 19.87 -16.30
C ASP A 701 5.89 20.08 -17.79
N VAL A 702 6.82 20.87 -18.28
CA VAL A 702 6.85 21.37 -19.67
C VAL A 702 8.27 21.18 -20.24
N ASP A 703 8.69 21.79 -21.35
CA ASP A 703 9.95 21.49 -22.05
C ASP A 703 10.26 22.53 -23.13
N TYR A 704 11.54 22.80 -23.41
CA TYR A 704 11.95 23.32 -24.72
C TYR A 704 13.34 22.83 -25.19
N LYS A 705 13.56 22.84 -26.51
CA LYS A 705 14.87 22.63 -27.16
C LYS A 705 14.90 23.25 -28.55
N ALA A 706 16.09 23.58 -29.08
CA ALA A 706 16.20 23.82 -30.52
C ALA A 706 15.81 22.55 -31.29
N THR A 707 15.10 22.64 -32.43
CA THR A 707 14.63 21.47 -33.17
C THR A 707 15.80 20.56 -33.62
N THR A 708 16.97 21.17 -33.90
CA THR A 708 18.24 20.49 -34.22
C THR A 708 18.95 19.85 -33.02
N SER A 709 18.52 20.14 -31.78
CA SER A 709 19.07 19.52 -30.56
C SER A 709 18.42 18.17 -30.27
N GLY A 710 19.21 17.21 -29.77
CA GLY A 710 18.69 15.97 -29.16
C GLY A 710 18.34 16.09 -27.68
N THR A 711 18.60 17.24 -27.04
CA THR A 711 18.50 17.44 -25.59
C THR A 711 17.49 18.53 -25.24
N TRP A 712 16.59 18.23 -24.30
CA TRP A 712 15.60 19.14 -23.72
C TRP A 712 16.17 19.95 -22.53
N THR A 713 15.69 21.18 -22.35
CA THR A 713 16.26 22.23 -21.46
C THR A 713 15.19 22.73 -20.48
N ASN A 714 15.57 23.38 -19.36
CA ASN A 714 14.65 23.77 -18.27
C ASN A 714 14.09 25.19 -18.29
N VAL A 715 12.88 25.35 -17.74
CA VAL A 715 12.32 26.61 -17.24
C VAL A 715 11.76 26.46 -15.80
N ALA A 716 11.06 25.36 -15.44
CA ALA A 716 10.73 24.90 -14.07
C ALA A 716 10.23 23.42 -14.02
N THR A 717 9.41 23.04 -13.05
CA THR A 717 8.62 21.78 -12.98
C THR A 717 7.57 21.99 -11.89
N GLY A 718 6.48 21.22 -11.89
CA GLY A 718 5.43 21.35 -10.88
C GLY A 718 4.77 22.73 -10.86
N THR A 719 4.65 23.40 -12.02
CA THR A 719 4.05 24.73 -12.12
C THR A 719 2.52 24.68 -11.99
N THR A 720 1.93 25.50 -11.13
CA THR A 720 0.46 25.71 -11.07
C THR A 720 0.00 26.78 -12.07
N ALA A 721 0.86 27.76 -12.29
CA ALA A 721 0.74 28.70 -13.39
C ALA A 721 0.76 27.91 -14.71
N VAL A 722 -0.19 28.19 -15.59
CA VAL A 722 -0.18 27.76 -17.01
C VAL A 722 1.01 28.36 -17.79
N SER A 723 1.89 29.14 -17.14
CA SER A 723 2.45 30.37 -17.72
C SER A 723 3.87 30.76 -17.26
N ALA A 724 4.63 31.47 -18.14
CA ALA A 724 6.09 31.83 -18.07
C ALA A 724 6.75 32.05 -19.47
N SER A 725 8.00 32.52 -19.51
CA SER A 725 8.74 32.87 -20.74
C SER A 725 10.10 32.15 -20.89
N LEU A 726 10.54 32.03 -22.15
CA LEU A 726 11.85 31.55 -22.59
C LEU A 726 12.79 32.72 -22.90
N THR A 727 14.06 32.62 -22.51
CA THR A 727 15.10 33.64 -22.81
C THR A 727 16.45 32.97 -23.15
N GLY A 728 17.38 33.73 -23.72
CA GLY A 728 18.70 33.21 -24.14
C GLY A 728 18.64 32.33 -25.39
N LEU A 729 17.61 32.49 -26.22
CA LEU A 729 17.43 31.74 -27.46
C LEU A 729 18.40 32.23 -28.55
N THR A 730 18.70 31.36 -29.51
CA THR A 730 19.50 31.70 -30.70
C THR A 730 18.58 32.27 -31.79
N THR A 731 19.02 33.31 -32.49
CA THR A 731 18.26 33.96 -33.58
C THR A 731 18.02 33.03 -34.77
N GLY A 732 16.90 33.21 -35.48
CA GLY A 732 16.53 32.46 -36.68
C GLY A 732 16.38 30.94 -36.47
N THR A 733 16.23 30.49 -35.22
CA THR A 733 16.28 29.08 -34.83
C THR A 733 14.88 28.60 -34.44
N THR A 734 14.44 27.48 -35.02
CA THR A 734 13.21 26.79 -34.59
C THR A 734 13.46 26.04 -33.29
N TYR A 735 12.50 26.16 -32.37
CA TYR A 735 12.46 25.48 -31.09
C TYR A 735 11.22 24.60 -30.99
N ASP A 736 11.43 23.36 -30.55
CA ASP A 736 10.36 22.48 -30.08
C ASP A 736 10.10 22.80 -28.61
N TYR A 737 8.84 22.79 -28.19
CA TYR A 737 8.43 22.84 -26.79
C TYR A 737 7.33 21.80 -26.52
N ARG A 738 7.22 21.28 -25.30
CA ARG A 738 6.19 20.28 -24.96
C ARG A 738 5.68 20.39 -23.53
N ILE A 739 4.40 20.15 -23.27
CA ILE A 739 3.71 20.41 -22.00
C ILE A 739 3.04 19.10 -21.55
N ARG A 740 3.20 18.68 -20.29
CA ARG A 740 2.40 17.61 -19.64
C ARG A 740 1.74 18.13 -18.37
N THR A 741 0.56 17.63 -18.07
CA THR A 741 -0.14 17.86 -16.80
C THR A 741 0.36 16.89 -15.75
N ASN A 742 0.41 17.32 -14.50
CA ASN A 742 0.61 16.48 -13.32
C ASN A 742 -0.67 16.51 -12.48
N CYS A 743 -1.26 15.35 -12.22
CA CYS A 743 -2.48 15.18 -11.43
C CYS A 743 -2.18 14.27 -10.23
N SER A 744 -3.14 14.13 -9.31
CA SER A 744 -3.11 13.06 -8.28
C SER A 744 -3.01 11.65 -8.91
N SER A 745 -3.48 11.51 -10.14
CA SER A 745 -3.42 10.28 -10.95
C SER A 745 -2.07 9.98 -11.62
N GLY A 746 -1.07 10.82 -11.40
CA GLY A 746 0.21 10.81 -12.11
C GLY A 746 0.27 11.86 -13.22
N SER A 747 1.32 11.79 -14.05
CA SER A 747 1.55 12.74 -15.16
C SER A 747 0.91 12.29 -16.47
N SER A 748 0.51 13.24 -17.31
CA SER A 748 0.07 12.99 -18.68
C SER A 748 1.24 12.65 -19.61
N THR A 749 0.92 12.23 -20.84
CA THR A 749 1.85 12.37 -21.97
C THR A 749 2.12 13.85 -22.25
N TYR A 750 3.27 14.14 -22.87
CA TYR A 750 3.59 15.49 -23.32
C TYR A 750 2.88 15.83 -24.64
N SER A 751 2.14 16.93 -24.69
CA SER A 751 1.71 17.62 -25.92
C SER A 751 2.88 18.43 -26.48
N THR A 752 3.20 18.31 -27.77
CA THR A 752 4.34 19.00 -28.41
C THR A 752 3.89 20.08 -29.39
N ALA A 753 4.61 21.20 -29.47
CA ALA A 753 4.46 22.23 -30.51
C ALA A 753 5.81 22.90 -30.83
N GLN A 754 5.81 23.87 -31.76
CA GLN A 754 7.01 24.57 -32.24
C GLN A 754 6.80 26.08 -32.35
N PHE A 755 7.90 26.83 -32.28
CA PHE A 755 7.98 28.23 -32.70
C PHE A 755 9.37 28.53 -33.29
N THR A 756 9.52 29.60 -34.07
CA THR A 756 10.82 30.02 -34.64
C THR A 756 11.16 31.43 -34.17
N THR A 757 12.34 31.61 -33.56
CA THR A 757 12.84 32.95 -33.22
C THR A 757 13.08 33.77 -34.48
N THR A 758 12.91 35.08 -34.41
CA THR A 758 13.14 35.93 -35.59
C THR A 758 14.63 35.91 -35.98
N SER A 759 14.90 35.92 -37.28
CA SER A 759 16.25 36.00 -37.84
C SER A 759 16.69 37.44 -38.01
N THR A 760 18.00 37.68 -37.96
CA THR A 760 18.60 38.91 -38.52
C THR A 760 18.47 38.90 -40.04
N GLY A 761 17.77 39.89 -40.61
CA GLY A 761 17.58 40.00 -42.06
C GLY A 761 18.89 40.20 -42.84
N SER A 762 18.86 39.93 -44.15
CA SER A 762 20.00 40.19 -45.04
C SER A 762 20.19 41.69 -45.25
N CYS A 763 21.44 42.16 -45.21
CA CYS A 763 21.72 43.59 -45.33
C CYS A 763 21.66 44.09 -46.78
N ASN A 764 20.44 44.27 -47.26
CA ASN A 764 20.15 44.71 -48.63
C ASN A 764 20.38 46.23 -48.76
N ALA A 765 20.69 46.71 -49.97
CA ALA A 765 20.77 48.14 -50.22
C ALA A 765 19.37 48.79 -50.13
N PRO A 766 19.24 50.04 -49.62
CA PRO A 766 17.96 50.72 -49.55
C PRO A 766 17.31 50.93 -50.92
N THR A 767 15.98 50.92 -50.95
CA THR A 767 15.17 51.14 -52.15
C THR A 767 14.16 52.27 -51.92
N GLY A 768 13.43 52.70 -52.95
CA GLY A 768 12.46 53.79 -52.81
C GLY A 768 13.09 55.15 -52.46
N LEU A 769 14.33 55.38 -52.90
CA LEU A 769 15.05 56.63 -52.65
C LEU A 769 14.28 57.81 -53.26
N THR A 770 13.99 58.79 -52.41
CA THR A 770 13.15 59.95 -52.70
C THR A 770 13.79 61.21 -52.10
N SER A 771 13.45 62.37 -52.65
CA SER A 771 13.88 63.66 -52.12
C SER A 771 12.68 64.60 -52.09
N SER A 772 12.43 65.17 -50.92
CA SER A 772 11.25 65.96 -50.59
C SER A 772 11.64 67.13 -49.67
N GLY A 773 10.73 68.07 -49.41
CA GLY A 773 11.06 69.26 -48.62
C GLY A 773 12.25 70.05 -49.18
N VAL A 774 12.44 70.01 -50.51
CA VAL A 774 13.59 70.63 -51.18
C VAL A 774 13.43 72.15 -51.12
N THR A 775 14.44 72.83 -50.59
CA THR A 775 14.52 74.29 -50.43
C THR A 775 15.80 74.82 -51.08
N ALA A 776 16.10 76.10 -50.91
CA ALA A 776 17.38 76.67 -51.35
C ALA A 776 18.61 76.18 -50.58
N ALA A 777 18.47 75.86 -49.29
CA ALA A 777 19.58 75.59 -48.39
C ALA A 777 19.58 74.16 -47.82
N GLY A 778 18.62 73.32 -48.23
CA GLY A 778 18.45 71.98 -47.69
C GLY A 778 17.39 71.15 -48.41
N ALA A 779 17.36 69.85 -48.12
CA ALA A 779 16.36 68.90 -48.61
C ALA A 779 16.24 67.70 -47.68
N THR A 780 15.05 67.12 -47.55
CA THR A 780 14.85 65.82 -46.89
C THR A 780 15.08 64.71 -47.89
N VAL A 781 16.13 63.91 -47.70
CA VAL A 781 16.36 62.68 -48.46
C VAL A 781 15.82 61.48 -47.68
N SER A 782 15.12 60.57 -48.34
CA SER A 782 14.33 59.50 -47.70
C SER A 782 14.37 58.19 -48.49
N TRP A 783 14.24 57.05 -47.79
CA TRP A 783 14.28 55.71 -48.39
C TRP A 783 13.34 54.73 -47.66
N ALA A 784 13.03 53.60 -48.30
CA ALA A 784 12.23 52.54 -47.69
C ALA A 784 13.03 51.75 -46.64
N ALA A 785 12.35 51.30 -45.57
CA ALA A 785 12.96 50.50 -44.52
C ALA A 785 13.49 49.15 -45.04
N VAL A 786 14.76 48.86 -44.76
CA VAL A 786 15.35 47.54 -45.04
C VAL A 786 15.18 46.63 -43.83
N SER A 787 14.57 45.46 -44.04
CA SER A 787 14.41 44.45 -42.99
C SER A 787 15.78 43.93 -42.53
N GLY A 788 16.06 44.00 -41.23
CA GLY A 788 17.36 43.67 -40.63
C GLY A 788 18.32 44.86 -40.44
N ALA A 789 17.94 46.07 -40.87
CA ALA A 789 18.72 47.28 -40.61
C ALA A 789 18.85 47.56 -39.10
N VAL A 790 20.09 47.78 -38.65
CA VAL A 790 20.38 48.38 -37.34
C VAL A 790 20.45 49.90 -37.47
N SER A 791 21.01 50.40 -38.58
CA SER A 791 21.08 51.82 -38.93
C SER A 791 21.40 52.02 -40.41
N TYR A 792 21.65 53.26 -40.84
CA TYR A 792 22.04 53.63 -42.20
C TYR A 792 23.16 54.68 -42.19
N ASP A 793 24.00 54.71 -43.23
CA ASP A 793 24.93 55.80 -43.52
C ASP A 793 24.48 56.56 -44.77
N VAL A 794 24.42 57.89 -44.69
CA VAL A 794 23.99 58.79 -45.78
C VAL A 794 25.11 59.75 -46.13
N ASP A 795 25.47 59.82 -47.42
CA ASP A 795 26.39 60.82 -47.95
C ASP A 795 25.75 61.65 -49.07
N TYR A 796 26.24 62.85 -49.31
CA TYR A 796 25.81 63.74 -50.38
C TYR A 796 26.98 64.54 -50.97
N LYS A 797 26.81 65.05 -52.19
CA LYS A 797 27.75 65.97 -52.83
C LYS A 797 27.06 66.78 -53.94
N PRO A 798 27.54 67.99 -54.27
CA PRO A 798 27.19 68.61 -55.56
C PRO A 798 27.55 67.63 -56.69
N ASN A 799 26.73 67.51 -57.72
CA ASN A 799 26.94 66.50 -58.77
C ASN A 799 28.32 66.64 -59.45
N ALA A 800 28.77 67.88 -59.66
CA ALA A 800 30.09 68.21 -60.20
C ALA A 800 31.29 67.97 -59.23
N SER A 801 31.05 67.64 -57.96
CA SER A 801 32.12 67.30 -56.99
C SER A 801 32.56 65.85 -57.17
N SER A 802 33.85 65.58 -56.94
CA SER A 802 34.40 64.22 -56.78
C SER A 802 34.31 63.70 -55.33
N THR A 803 34.22 64.61 -54.36
CA THR A 803 34.25 64.31 -52.91
C THR A 803 32.85 64.22 -52.34
N TRP A 804 32.60 63.20 -51.51
CA TRP A 804 31.37 62.97 -50.76
C TRP A 804 31.46 63.53 -49.34
N THR A 805 30.43 64.24 -48.90
CA THR A 805 30.24 64.70 -47.52
C THR A 805 29.30 63.74 -46.81
N ASN A 806 29.65 63.26 -45.61
CA ASN A 806 28.72 62.47 -44.80
C ASN A 806 27.65 63.39 -44.19
N ALA A 807 26.38 63.04 -44.38
CA ALA A 807 25.24 63.73 -43.75
C ALA A 807 24.76 63.00 -42.49
N ALA A 808 24.90 61.68 -42.45
CA ALA A 808 24.66 60.88 -41.26
C ALA A 808 25.50 59.60 -41.29
N THR A 809 26.02 59.21 -40.14
CA THR A 809 26.61 57.89 -39.89
C THR A 809 25.73 57.19 -38.86
N ALA A 810 25.39 55.94 -39.10
CA ALA A 810 24.56 55.10 -38.23
C ALA A 810 23.23 55.73 -37.76
N THR A 811 22.51 56.46 -38.62
CA THR A 811 21.15 56.94 -38.31
C THR A 811 20.13 55.80 -38.32
N THR A 812 19.18 55.82 -37.38
CA THR A 812 18.03 54.89 -37.35
C THR A 812 16.81 55.45 -38.08
N SER A 813 16.82 56.74 -38.45
CA SER A 813 15.78 57.37 -39.25
C SER A 813 15.82 56.92 -40.70
N LEU A 814 14.65 56.79 -41.33
CA LEU A 814 14.49 56.48 -42.77
C LEU A 814 14.62 57.72 -43.67
N SER A 815 15.04 58.84 -43.09
CA SER A 815 15.31 60.09 -43.78
C SER A 815 16.37 60.91 -43.06
N VAL A 816 17.02 61.81 -43.79
CA VAL A 816 17.98 62.80 -43.29
C VAL A 816 17.69 64.15 -43.94
N ASN A 817 17.71 65.20 -43.12
CA ASN A 817 17.66 66.57 -43.62
C ASN A 817 19.08 67.03 -43.96
N LEU A 818 19.36 67.15 -45.25
CA LEU A 818 20.55 67.82 -45.75
C LEU A 818 20.37 69.33 -45.57
N SER A 819 21.41 70.03 -45.10
CA SER A 819 21.39 71.47 -44.85
C SER A 819 22.74 72.11 -45.23
N GLY A 820 22.79 73.45 -45.25
CA GLY A 820 23.97 74.19 -45.73
C GLY A 820 24.23 74.00 -47.24
N LEU A 821 23.21 73.61 -48.00
CA LEU A 821 23.32 73.43 -49.46
C LEU A 821 23.38 74.79 -50.17
N THR A 822 24.02 74.84 -51.34
CA THR A 822 23.91 75.98 -52.25
C THR A 822 22.60 75.91 -53.02
N SER A 823 21.98 77.06 -53.26
CA SER A 823 20.73 77.17 -54.02
C SER A 823 20.92 76.86 -55.51
N ILE A 824 19.84 76.48 -56.20
CA ILE A 824 19.82 76.18 -57.65
C ILE A 824 20.92 75.17 -58.07
N THR A 825 21.27 74.25 -57.19
CA THR A 825 22.41 73.31 -57.34
C THR A 825 21.91 71.87 -57.36
N LEU A 826 22.36 71.08 -58.34
CA LEU A 826 22.11 69.63 -58.43
C LEU A 826 23.04 68.88 -57.47
N TYR A 827 22.46 68.07 -56.59
CA TYR A 827 23.16 67.20 -55.64
C TYR A 827 22.94 65.73 -55.98
N ASP A 828 24.01 64.94 -55.91
CA ASP A 828 23.93 63.49 -55.72
C ASP A 828 23.82 63.21 -54.22
N TRP A 829 23.02 62.21 -53.85
CA TRP A 829 23.05 61.63 -52.51
C TRP A 829 22.98 60.12 -52.58
N ARG A 830 23.49 59.45 -51.54
CA ARG A 830 23.53 57.99 -51.44
C ARG A 830 23.30 57.53 -50.02
N VAL A 831 22.74 56.34 -49.86
CA VAL A 831 22.51 55.69 -48.57
C VAL A 831 22.82 54.20 -48.64
N ARG A 832 23.44 53.66 -47.57
CA ARG A 832 23.59 52.21 -47.36
C ARG A 832 22.96 51.79 -46.04
N THR A 833 22.58 50.53 -45.95
CA THR A 833 22.12 49.89 -44.72
C THR A 833 23.31 49.38 -43.92
N ASN A 834 23.30 49.57 -42.61
CA ASN A 834 24.19 48.93 -41.65
C ASN A 834 23.37 47.92 -40.85
N CYS A 835 23.80 46.65 -40.81
CA CYS A 835 23.14 45.58 -40.09
C CYS A 835 24.11 44.92 -39.12
N SER A 836 23.59 44.13 -38.17
CA SER A 836 24.44 43.30 -37.29
C SER A 836 25.28 42.26 -38.04
N SER A 837 24.92 41.97 -39.29
CA SER A 837 25.60 41.09 -40.24
C SER A 837 26.63 41.79 -41.16
N GLY A 838 26.81 43.11 -41.04
CA GLY A 838 27.64 43.93 -41.92
C GLY A 838 26.86 45.00 -42.67
N ASN A 839 27.49 45.70 -43.60
CA ASN A 839 26.89 46.82 -44.34
C ASN A 839 26.56 46.44 -45.80
N SER A 840 25.50 47.03 -46.34
CA SER A 840 25.12 46.90 -47.75
C SER A 840 26.01 47.73 -48.68
N SER A 841 25.86 47.53 -49.99
CA SER A 841 26.23 48.55 -50.97
C SER A 841 25.37 49.82 -50.82
N TYR A 842 25.88 50.95 -51.30
CA TYR A 842 25.11 52.19 -51.37
C TYR A 842 24.13 52.17 -52.56
N ALA A 843 22.89 52.59 -52.33
CA ALA A 843 21.97 53.07 -53.36
C ALA A 843 22.10 54.60 -53.48
N ALA A 844 21.80 55.18 -54.65
CA ALA A 844 21.97 56.62 -54.90
C ALA A 844 20.80 57.24 -55.68
N ALA A 845 20.58 58.54 -55.49
CA ALA A 845 19.59 59.36 -56.17
C ALA A 845 20.03 60.84 -56.26
N GLN A 846 19.22 61.71 -56.87
CA GLN A 846 19.54 63.12 -57.13
C GLN A 846 18.38 64.06 -56.82
N PHE A 847 18.69 65.33 -56.51
CA PHE A 847 17.71 66.44 -56.46
C PHE A 847 18.41 67.79 -56.71
N THR A 848 17.64 68.82 -57.07
CA THR A 848 18.14 70.19 -57.29
C THR A 848 17.50 71.15 -56.30
N THR A 849 18.30 71.93 -55.56
CA THR A 849 17.82 72.93 -54.59
C THR A 849 17.05 74.08 -55.25
N LEU A 850 16.12 74.68 -54.52
CA LEU A 850 15.24 75.77 -54.98
C LEU A 850 15.88 77.17 -54.77
N THR A 851 15.04 78.22 -54.83
CA THR A 851 15.36 79.61 -54.49
C THR A 851 14.90 79.97 -53.06
N SER A 852 15.52 80.99 -52.46
CA SER A 852 15.47 81.19 -50.99
C SER A 852 14.31 82.05 -50.50
N SER A 853 13.66 81.63 -49.41
CA SER A 853 12.60 82.35 -48.69
C SER A 853 12.76 82.13 -47.16
N GLY A 854 12.28 83.08 -46.35
CA GLY A 854 12.62 83.18 -44.91
C GLY A 854 11.50 82.89 -43.91
N CYS A 855 11.85 83.02 -42.62
CA CYS A 855 10.95 82.86 -41.46
C CYS A 855 9.77 83.84 -41.49
N ALA A 856 8.53 83.34 -41.43
CA ALA A 856 7.32 84.15 -41.22
C ALA A 856 6.22 83.33 -40.51
N ASN A 857 5.70 83.83 -39.39
CA ASN A 857 4.57 83.27 -38.65
C ASN A 857 3.52 84.36 -38.43
N PRO A 858 2.23 84.18 -38.77
CA PRO A 858 1.19 85.20 -38.55
C PRO A 858 1.03 85.68 -37.09
N LEU A 859 1.47 84.88 -36.11
CA LEU A 859 1.42 85.24 -34.68
C LEU A 859 2.59 86.13 -34.22
N ASP A 860 3.58 86.32 -35.08
CA ASP A 860 4.82 87.07 -34.87
C ASP A 860 4.77 88.32 -35.78
N ASN A 861 4.34 89.45 -35.21
CA ASN A 861 4.08 90.70 -35.95
C ASN A 861 4.07 91.89 -34.99
N SER A 862 4.30 93.10 -35.52
CA SER A 862 4.56 94.35 -34.77
C SER A 862 3.42 94.92 -33.89
N THR A 863 2.58 94.04 -33.34
CA THR A 863 1.66 94.31 -32.24
C THR A 863 2.00 93.47 -30.99
N ASN A 864 2.74 92.36 -31.14
CA ASN A 864 3.13 91.49 -30.03
C ASN A 864 4.26 92.09 -29.17
N ASP A 865 4.97 93.13 -29.65
CA ASP A 865 6.02 93.91 -28.98
C ASP A 865 5.57 94.46 -27.60
N THR A 866 4.25 94.48 -27.36
CA THR A 866 3.63 95.04 -26.15
C THR A 866 2.58 94.11 -25.55
N ARG A 867 2.52 94.05 -24.21
CA ARG A 867 1.52 93.25 -23.47
C ARG A 867 0.05 93.45 -23.89
N PRO A 868 -0.43 94.66 -24.27
CA PRO A 868 -1.79 94.85 -24.77
C PRO A 868 -2.04 94.17 -26.13
N GLY A 869 -1.10 94.25 -27.08
CA GLY A 869 -1.24 93.67 -28.41
C GLY A 869 -0.93 92.16 -28.48
N ALA A 870 -0.13 91.65 -27.53
CA ALA A 870 0.28 90.26 -27.35
C ALA A 870 -0.60 89.18 -28.02
N ALA A 871 -0.05 88.37 -28.92
CA ALA A 871 -0.82 87.39 -29.69
C ALA A 871 -1.35 86.23 -28.81
N THR A 872 -2.57 85.75 -29.05
CA THR A 872 -3.13 84.60 -28.31
C THR A 872 -2.52 83.30 -28.81
N ILE A 873 -1.87 82.52 -27.94
CA ILE A 873 -1.26 81.24 -28.31
C ILE A 873 -2.03 80.04 -27.73
N PRO A 874 -2.24 78.96 -28.53
CA PRO A 874 -2.85 77.72 -28.05
C PRO A 874 -1.85 76.85 -27.27
N PHE A 875 -2.36 76.03 -26.35
CA PHE A 875 -1.56 75.04 -25.63
C PHE A 875 -1.14 73.88 -26.53
N ASN A 876 0.03 73.31 -26.27
CA ASN A 876 0.64 72.18 -26.99
C ASN A 876 0.92 72.44 -28.48
N THR A 877 1.02 73.70 -28.89
CA THR A 877 1.49 74.12 -30.21
C THR A 877 2.83 74.84 -30.06
N ASP A 878 3.71 74.65 -31.04
CA ASP A 878 4.98 75.36 -31.17
C ASP A 878 4.76 76.63 -32.00
N VAL A 879 5.15 77.78 -31.46
CA VAL A 879 4.98 79.12 -32.05
C VAL A 879 6.36 79.69 -32.34
N THR A 880 6.69 79.90 -33.61
CA THR A 880 8.01 80.40 -34.01
C THR A 880 8.01 81.92 -34.16
N GLY A 881 9.08 82.60 -33.71
CA GLY A 881 9.18 84.05 -33.82
C GLY A 881 10.60 84.58 -33.93
N LEU A 882 10.75 85.89 -34.18
CA LEU A 882 12.01 86.58 -34.46
C LEU A 882 12.17 87.84 -33.60
N ILE A 883 12.98 87.78 -32.53
CA ILE A 883 13.50 89.00 -31.88
C ILE A 883 14.40 89.73 -32.88
N SER A 884 13.90 90.76 -33.56
CA SER A 884 14.65 91.58 -34.51
C SER A 884 13.90 92.86 -34.91
N PRO A 885 14.41 94.06 -34.62
CA PRO A 885 15.82 94.38 -34.29
C PRO A 885 16.20 94.16 -32.82
N SER A 886 17.47 94.43 -32.47
CA SER A 886 17.91 94.46 -31.07
C SER A 886 17.08 95.44 -30.24
N GLY A 887 16.42 94.94 -29.19
CA GLY A 887 15.51 95.71 -28.33
C GLY A 887 14.03 95.32 -28.48
N ASP A 888 13.73 94.42 -29.42
CA ASP A 888 12.43 93.78 -29.62
C ASP A 888 12.07 92.82 -28.46
N ILE A 889 10.78 92.69 -28.15
CA ILE A 889 10.22 92.02 -26.95
C ILE A 889 8.85 91.40 -27.27
N ASP A 890 8.82 90.17 -27.75
CA ASP A 890 7.57 89.46 -28.05
C ASP A 890 6.76 89.15 -26.78
N HIS A 891 5.45 89.38 -26.84
CA HIS A 891 4.48 88.98 -25.83
C HIS A 891 3.42 88.04 -26.41
N TYR A 892 3.19 86.91 -25.75
CA TYR A 892 2.16 85.93 -26.11
C TYR A 892 1.24 85.65 -24.93
N LYS A 893 -0.08 85.76 -25.14
CA LYS A 893 -1.10 85.59 -24.10
C LYS A 893 -1.78 84.23 -24.17
N PHE A 894 -2.05 83.65 -23.00
CA PHE A 894 -2.82 82.41 -22.85
C PHE A 894 -3.67 82.45 -21.58
N VAL A 895 -4.75 81.66 -21.54
CA VAL A 895 -5.73 81.67 -20.44
C VAL A 895 -5.77 80.30 -19.78
N ILE A 896 -5.58 80.28 -18.47
CA ILE A 896 -5.72 79.08 -17.64
C ILE A 896 -7.11 79.12 -17.01
N THR A 897 -7.94 78.14 -17.33
CA THR A 897 -9.36 78.10 -16.92
C THR A 897 -9.58 77.47 -15.54
N THR A 898 -8.69 76.58 -15.11
CA THR A 898 -8.69 75.95 -13.78
C THR A 898 -7.27 75.90 -13.22
N ARG A 899 -7.11 75.93 -11.88
CA ARG A 899 -5.77 75.90 -11.24
C ARG A 899 -5.05 74.61 -11.63
N GLY A 900 -3.87 74.75 -12.25
CA GLY A 900 -3.09 73.62 -12.75
C GLY A 900 -1.62 73.98 -13.00
N THR A 901 -0.80 72.96 -13.27
CA THR A 901 0.61 73.16 -13.61
C THR A 901 0.77 73.43 -15.10
N ILE A 902 1.30 74.60 -15.42
CA ILE A 902 1.77 74.95 -16.76
C ILE A 902 3.26 74.66 -16.89
N THR A 903 3.71 74.29 -18.08
CA THR A 903 5.12 74.33 -18.46
C THR A 903 5.27 75.11 -19.76
N ILE A 904 6.08 76.16 -19.74
CA ILE A 904 6.47 76.99 -20.89
C ILE A 904 7.89 76.60 -21.25
N THR A 905 8.18 76.36 -22.53
CA THR A 905 9.55 76.14 -23.02
C THR A 905 9.84 77.05 -24.20
N LEU A 906 10.99 77.71 -24.19
CA LEU A 906 11.55 78.45 -25.32
C LEU A 906 12.75 77.67 -25.85
N LYS A 907 12.84 77.51 -27.18
CA LYS A 907 13.80 76.63 -27.85
C LYS A 907 14.27 77.23 -29.18
N THR A 908 15.19 76.53 -29.85
CA THR A 908 15.80 76.92 -31.14
C THR A 908 16.36 78.35 -31.14
N LEU A 909 16.89 78.79 -29.98
CA LEU A 909 17.38 80.14 -29.81
C LEU A 909 18.54 80.45 -30.79
N PRO A 910 18.46 81.55 -31.55
CA PRO A 910 19.54 82.01 -32.42
C PRO A 910 20.57 82.90 -31.68
N GLY A 911 20.27 83.28 -30.43
CA GLY A 911 21.08 84.13 -29.56
C GLY A 911 20.70 83.91 -28.09
N ASP A 912 21.17 84.80 -27.22
CA ASP A 912 20.94 84.76 -25.76
C ASP A 912 19.54 85.35 -25.44
N TYR A 913 18.48 84.53 -25.43
CA TYR A 913 17.09 85.01 -25.30
C TYR A 913 16.42 84.51 -24.01
N ASP A 914 16.05 85.45 -23.14
CA ASP A 914 15.37 85.21 -21.87
C ASP A 914 13.87 84.92 -22.04
N LEU A 915 13.26 84.27 -21.04
CA LEU A 915 11.83 84.02 -20.95
C LEU A 915 11.25 84.51 -19.60
N LYS A 916 10.22 85.35 -19.64
CA LYS A 916 9.41 85.78 -18.48
C LYS A 916 7.98 85.26 -18.56
N LEU A 917 7.40 84.99 -17.39
CA LEU A 917 5.97 84.74 -17.20
C LEU A 917 5.36 85.88 -16.38
N LEU A 918 4.39 86.59 -16.95
CA LEU A 918 3.68 87.70 -16.31
C LEU A 918 2.22 87.34 -16.02
N ASN A 919 1.65 87.92 -14.96
CA ASN A 919 0.20 87.86 -14.69
C ASN A 919 -0.58 88.95 -15.47
N SER A 920 -1.90 88.97 -15.32
CA SER A 920 -2.78 89.98 -15.96
C SER A 920 -2.44 91.44 -15.62
N ALA A 921 -2.02 91.72 -14.38
CA ALA A 921 -1.56 93.04 -13.96
C ALA A 921 -0.19 93.43 -14.59
N GLY A 922 0.57 92.46 -15.09
CA GLY A 922 1.91 92.63 -15.65
C GLY A 922 3.04 92.33 -14.67
N SER A 923 2.74 91.89 -13.46
CA SER A 923 3.76 91.49 -12.47
C SER A 923 4.41 90.16 -12.89
N GLN A 924 5.73 90.08 -12.74
CA GLN A 924 6.48 88.84 -13.01
C GLN A 924 6.12 87.75 -12.00
N VAL A 925 5.69 86.59 -12.50
CA VAL A 925 5.35 85.39 -11.73
C VAL A 925 6.53 84.42 -11.71
N ALA A 926 7.26 84.33 -12.81
CA ALA A 926 8.50 83.56 -12.95
C ALA A 926 9.35 84.11 -14.10
N ILE A 927 10.61 83.68 -14.13
CA ILE A 927 11.60 84.02 -15.16
C ILE A 927 12.56 82.83 -15.34
N SER A 928 13.15 82.72 -16.52
CA SER A 928 14.22 81.80 -16.88
C SER A 928 15.22 82.59 -17.75
N GLN A 929 16.52 82.45 -17.46
CA GLN A 929 17.64 83.21 -18.04
C GLN A 929 18.90 82.32 -18.14
N ALA A 930 18.89 81.31 -19.00
CA ALA A 930 20.01 80.39 -19.21
C ALA A 930 20.89 80.89 -20.36
N ALA A 931 22.07 81.42 -20.01
CA ALA A 931 22.93 82.12 -20.95
C ALA A 931 23.21 81.39 -22.28
N GLY A 932 23.24 82.18 -23.36
CA GLY A 932 23.48 81.74 -24.73
C GLY A 932 22.25 81.10 -25.37
N THR A 933 22.46 80.23 -26.36
CA THR A 933 21.37 79.57 -27.10
C THR A 933 20.75 78.39 -26.31
N SER A 934 20.64 78.51 -24.99
CA SER A 934 20.11 77.47 -24.10
C SER A 934 18.58 77.46 -24.10
N ASN A 935 17.93 76.31 -23.91
CA ASN A 935 16.46 76.26 -23.91
C ASN A 935 15.90 76.77 -22.57
N GLU A 936 15.18 77.90 -22.56
CA GLU A 936 14.47 78.36 -21.36
C GLU A 936 13.29 77.45 -21.00
N THR A 937 13.02 77.29 -19.70
CA THR A 937 11.86 76.51 -19.24
C THR A 937 11.30 77.02 -17.91
N ILE A 938 10.02 77.39 -17.91
CA ILE A 938 9.27 77.77 -16.70
C ILE A 938 8.17 76.74 -16.46
N SER A 939 8.26 75.98 -15.37
CA SER A 939 7.16 75.12 -14.90
C SER A 939 6.61 75.62 -13.56
N ARG A 940 5.30 75.92 -13.49
CA ARG A 940 4.63 76.48 -12.31
C ARG A 940 3.17 76.06 -12.21
N THR A 941 2.70 75.76 -10.99
CA THR A 941 1.26 75.68 -10.69
C THR A 941 0.70 77.09 -10.53
N VAL A 942 -0.22 77.48 -11.42
CA VAL A 942 -0.84 78.81 -11.44
C VAL A 942 -2.35 78.73 -11.19
N ALA A 943 -2.94 79.81 -10.70
CA ALA A 943 -4.40 79.92 -10.53
C ALA A 943 -5.09 80.13 -11.89
N ALA A 944 -6.42 80.03 -11.93
CA ALA A 944 -7.17 80.40 -13.12
C ALA A 944 -7.03 81.91 -13.41
N GLY A 945 -6.82 82.27 -14.67
CA GLY A 945 -6.58 83.65 -15.11
C GLY A 945 -5.80 83.74 -16.43
N THR A 946 -5.64 84.96 -16.94
CA THR A 946 -4.82 85.27 -18.11
C THR A 946 -3.37 85.51 -17.72
N TYR A 947 -2.44 84.88 -18.44
CA TYR A 947 -1.00 85.01 -18.29
C TYR A 947 -0.34 85.34 -19.61
N TYR A 948 0.88 85.87 -19.54
CA TYR A 948 1.68 86.26 -20.70
C TYR A 948 3.07 85.61 -20.61
N ALA A 949 3.49 84.95 -21.67
CA ALA A 949 4.91 84.67 -21.92
C ALA A 949 5.52 85.90 -22.61
N GLN A 950 6.67 86.36 -22.13
CA GLN A 950 7.43 87.46 -22.72
C GLN A 950 8.83 86.93 -23.06
N VAL A 951 9.24 87.09 -24.32
CA VAL A 951 10.54 86.67 -24.87
C VAL A 951 11.32 87.93 -25.24
N TYR A 952 12.62 87.97 -24.94
CA TYR A 952 13.49 89.11 -25.33
C TYR A 952 14.96 88.72 -25.36
N GLY A 953 15.74 89.45 -26.16
CA GLY A 953 17.20 89.28 -26.23
C GLY A 953 17.92 89.84 -25.01
N TYR A 954 18.68 89.01 -24.30
CA TYR A 954 19.64 89.45 -23.30
C TYR A 954 20.76 90.26 -23.96
N SER A 955 21.16 91.37 -23.34
CA SER A 955 22.20 92.29 -23.83
C SER A 955 22.04 92.76 -25.30
N GLY A 956 20.84 92.72 -25.87
CA GLY A 956 20.58 93.09 -27.26
C GLY A 956 20.80 91.97 -28.30
N ALA A 957 20.91 90.70 -27.87
CA ALA A 957 20.92 89.57 -28.81
C ALA A 957 19.66 89.57 -29.69
N ASN A 958 19.83 89.45 -31.00
CA ASN A 958 18.72 89.47 -31.97
C ASN A 958 19.08 88.64 -33.22
N SER A 959 18.10 88.25 -34.03
CA SER A 959 18.33 87.54 -35.29
C SER A 959 17.26 87.84 -36.34
N PRO A 960 17.61 88.47 -37.47
CA PRO A 960 16.65 88.81 -38.53
C PRO A 960 16.28 87.63 -39.44
N THR A 961 16.81 86.42 -39.21
CA THR A 961 16.68 85.28 -40.15
C THR A 961 16.37 83.93 -39.50
N SER A 962 16.56 83.77 -38.19
CA SER A 962 16.52 82.47 -37.52
C SER A 962 15.53 82.48 -36.37
N CYS A 963 14.42 81.74 -36.51
CA CYS A 963 13.33 81.75 -35.54
C CYS A 963 13.69 81.02 -34.22
N TYR A 964 13.31 81.60 -33.08
CA TYR A 964 13.10 80.83 -31.85
C TYR A 964 11.78 80.05 -31.94
N THR A 965 11.54 79.13 -31.00
CA THR A 965 10.30 78.35 -30.88
C THR A 965 9.77 78.35 -29.43
N LEU A 966 8.57 78.86 -29.21
CA LEU A 966 7.88 78.93 -27.91
C LEU A 966 6.74 77.90 -27.83
N ARG A 967 6.58 77.22 -26.68
CA ARG A 967 5.49 76.24 -26.42
C ARG A 967 4.96 76.38 -24.99
N VAL A 968 3.65 76.24 -24.78
CA VAL A 968 3.01 76.18 -23.44
C VAL A 968 2.20 74.89 -23.30
N GLN A 969 2.31 74.18 -22.18
CA GLN A 969 1.73 72.83 -21.96
C GLN A 969 1.08 72.66 -20.59
N THR A 970 0.20 71.65 -20.47
CA THR A 970 -0.50 71.17 -19.26
C THR A 970 -0.55 69.62 -19.27
N GLY A 971 -0.88 68.92 -18.16
CA GLY A 971 -0.95 67.44 -18.17
C GLY A 971 -1.49 66.70 -16.94
N THR A 972 -1.84 65.42 -17.14
CA THR A 972 -2.38 64.38 -16.20
C THR A 972 -2.01 62.96 -16.73
N ALA A 973 -2.28 61.84 -16.01
CA ALA A 973 -1.59 60.54 -16.25
C ALA A 973 -2.38 59.21 -15.99
N SER A 974 -1.78 58.05 -16.38
CA SER A 974 -2.07 56.61 -16.06
C SER A 974 -3.19 55.88 -16.88
N ARG A 975 -3.26 54.52 -17.05
CA ARG A 975 -2.33 53.33 -17.04
C ARG A 975 -3.12 52.03 -17.44
N GLY A 976 -2.49 50.91 -17.87
CA GLY A 976 -3.17 49.59 -18.07
C GLY A 976 -2.35 48.43 -18.72
N GLU A 977 -2.60 47.17 -18.31
CA GLU A 977 -1.93 45.89 -18.73
C GLU A 977 -2.99 44.73 -18.88
N GLU A 978 -2.77 43.39 -18.99
CA GLU A 978 -1.66 42.42 -18.81
C GLU A 978 -1.98 41.04 -19.51
N ALA A 979 -0.98 40.22 -19.90
CA ALA A 979 -1.11 38.76 -20.21
C ALA A 979 0.25 37.99 -20.16
N VAL A 980 0.26 36.65 -19.97
CA VAL A 980 1.48 35.77 -19.84
C VAL A 980 1.54 34.71 -21.00
N ILE A 981 2.33 33.61 -21.09
CA ILE A 981 2.12 32.17 -20.67
C ILE A 981 3.09 31.24 -21.55
N GLY A 982 3.91 30.14 -21.33
CA GLY A 982 4.49 29.18 -20.30
C GLY A 982 5.62 28.09 -20.69
N LYS A 983 6.77 28.04 -19.95
CA LYS A 983 7.65 26.89 -19.39
C LYS A 983 8.18 25.66 -20.22
N ASP A 984 8.93 24.56 -19.82
CA ASP A 984 9.85 23.97 -18.75
C ASP A 984 11.05 23.20 -19.44
N VAL A 985 11.77 22.07 -19.10
CA VAL A 985 11.70 20.78 -18.30
C VAL A 985 12.91 20.50 -17.39
N ILE A 986 12.77 19.78 -16.27
CA ILE A 986 13.87 19.54 -15.31
C ILE A 986 14.92 18.49 -15.74
N THR A 987 16.17 18.63 -15.23
CA THR A 987 16.97 17.48 -14.77
C THR A 987 17.77 17.80 -13.49
N LYS A 988 17.65 16.91 -12.48
CA LYS A 988 18.40 16.81 -11.21
C LYS A 988 18.30 18.01 -10.23
N GLU A 989 17.48 17.83 -9.20
CA GLU A 989 17.31 18.79 -8.10
C GLU A 989 18.43 18.73 -7.05
N GLN A 990 18.74 19.88 -6.44
CA GLN A 990 19.55 20.00 -5.22
C GLN A 990 18.59 20.23 -4.02
N LYS A 991 18.75 19.51 -2.93
CA LYS A 991 17.78 19.51 -1.82
C LYS A 991 18.28 20.25 -0.58
N VAL A 992 17.42 21.08 0.00
CA VAL A 992 17.65 21.77 1.28
C VAL A 992 16.53 21.43 2.28
N ASP A 993 16.88 20.68 3.32
CA ASP A 993 16.01 20.40 4.45
C ASP A 993 16.46 21.19 5.68
N VAL A 994 15.49 21.66 6.47
CA VAL A 994 15.69 22.57 7.60
C VAL A 994 14.80 22.10 8.73
N PHE A 995 15.37 21.76 9.88
CA PHE A 995 14.63 21.14 10.99
C PHE A 995 15.28 21.38 12.37
N PRO A 996 14.50 21.44 13.46
CA PRO A 996 13.04 21.45 13.51
C PRO A 996 12.45 22.73 12.88
N ASN A 997 11.15 22.73 12.62
CA ASN A 997 10.40 23.92 12.20
C ASN A 997 8.93 23.74 12.67
N PRO A 998 8.44 24.49 13.67
CA PRO A 998 9.09 25.60 14.37
C PRO A 998 10.40 25.23 15.09
N VAL A 999 11.24 26.22 15.35
CA VAL A 999 12.56 26.08 15.97
C VAL A 999 12.70 27.01 17.17
N ASN A 1000 13.27 26.46 18.26
CA ASN A 1000 13.71 27.23 19.41
C ASN A 1000 15.07 27.88 19.14
N ASN A 1001 16.18 27.30 19.57
CA ASN A 1001 17.47 28.00 19.55
C ASN A 1001 18.46 27.50 18.49
N ILE A 1002 18.45 26.21 18.15
CA ILE A 1002 19.38 25.61 17.17
C ILE A 1002 18.59 24.98 16.03
N MET A 1003 18.99 25.32 14.81
CA MET A 1003 18.42 24.85 13.55
C MET A 1003 19.42 23.95 12.82
N ASN A 1004 19.01 22.76 12.42
CA ASN A 1004 19.78 21.88 11.54
C ASN A 1004 19.44 22.20 10.08
N ILE A 1005 20.44 22.18 9.21
CA ILE A 1005 20.29 22.37 7.76
C ILE A 1005 21.04 21.23 7.05
N ASN A 1006 20.32 20.48 6.21
CA ASN A 1006 20.85 19.46 5.32
C ASN A 1006 20.83 19.99 3.88
N LEU A 1007 21.97 19.92 3.20
CA LEU A 1007 22.26 20.46 1.87
C LEU A 1007 22.64 19.34 0.89
N THR A 1008 21.79 18.32 0.78
CA THR A 1008 22.02 17.16 -0.09
C THR A 1008 22.07 17.58 -1.57
N GLY A 1009 23.20 17.31 -2.23
CA GLY A 1009 23.43 17.66 -3.64
C GLY A 1009 24.09 19.03 -3.87
N PHE A 1010 24.46 19.75 -2.81
CA PHE A 1010 25.33 20.92 -2.89
C PHE A 1010 26.79 20.49 -2.73
N THR A 1011 27.69 21.10 -3.52
CA THR A 1011 29.14 20.81 -3.49
C THR A 1011 29.95 22.10 -3.39
N GLY A 1012 31.00 22.10 -2.57
CA GLY A 1012 31.82 23.28 -2.31
C GLY A 1012 31.20 24.29 -1.33
N LYS A 1013 31.90 25.42 -1.16
CA LYS A 1013 31.53 26.51 -0.23
C LYS A 1013 30.12 27.04 -0.52
N THR A 1014 29.23 26.93 0.46
CA THR A 1014 27.81 27.29 0.32
C THR A 1014 27.46 28.38 1.33
N GLU A 1015 26.83 29.47 0.90
CA GLU A 1015 26.36 30.55 1.77
C GLU A 1015 24.94 30.25 2.25
N VAL A 1016 24.72 30.36 3.56
CA VAL A 1016 23.39 30.30 4.19
C VAL A 1016 23.11 31.63 4.89
N SER A 1017 21.97 32.24 4.58
CA SER A 1017 21.46 33.45 5.22
C SER A 1017 20.09 33.23 5.84
N LEU A 1018 19.76 34.03 6.83
CA LEU A 1018 18.39 34.25 7.32
C LEU A 1018 17.95 35.67 6.96
N LEU A 1019 16.73 35.77 6.45
CA LEU A 1019 16.05 37.03 6.13
C LEU A 1019 14.82 37.18 7.05
N ASP A 1020 14.51 38.40 7.47
CA ASP A 1020 13.23 38.71 8.12
C ASP A 1020 12.06 38.75 7.11
N VAL A 1021 10.85 38.98 7.60
CA VAL A 1021 9.63 39.08 6.78
C VAL A 1021 9.65 40.21 5.74
N ASN A 1022 10.52 41.21 5.90
CA ASN A 1022 10.70 42.32 4.96
C ASN A 1022 11.84 42.05 3.97
N GLY A 1023 12.46 40.87 4.00
CA GLY A 1023 13.58 40.49 3.15
C GLY A 1023 14.93 41.07 3.56
N ARG A 1024 15.04 41.71 4.73
CA ARG A 1024 16.33 42.18 5.25
C ARG A 1024 17.10 41.00 5.85
N GLU A 1025 18.39 40.93 5.56
CA GLU A 1025 19.26 39.88 6.09
C GLU A 1025 19.61 40.15 7.57
N VAL A 1026 19.37 39.13 8.41
CA VAL A 1026 19.56 39.19 9.87
C VAL A 1026 20.70 38.28 10.36
N LEU A 1027 21.08 37.26 9.57
CA LEU A 1027 22.23 36.39 9.84
C LEU A 1027 22.76 35.82 8.52
N ARG A 1028 24.08 35.60 8.43
CA ARG A 1028 24.75 34.94 7.29
C ARG A 1028 25.92 34.08 7.79
N ARG A 1029 26.13 32.90 7.20
CA ARG A 1029 27.26 32.01 7.47
C ARG A 1029 27.64 31.21 6.23
N GLU A 1030 28.94 31.03 5.99
CA GLU A 1030 29.44 30.10 4.98
C GLU A 1030 29.59 28.70 5.61
N VAL A 1031 29.19 27.65 4.88
CA VAL A 1031 29.16 26.25 5.36
C VAL A 1031 29.80 25.32 4.32
N GLY A 1032 30.46 24.25 4.80
CA GLY A 1032 31.37 23.43 3.99
C GLY A 1032 31.03 21.94 3.87
N ILE A 1033 29.93 21.46 4.46
CA ILE A 1033 29.54 20.04 4.42
C ILE A 1033 28.01 19.87 4.41
N VAL A 1034 27.56 18.69 4.00
CA VAL A 1034 26.15 18.35 3.72
C VAL A 1034 25.19 18.55 4.91
N ASN A 1035 25.66 18.49 6.16
CA ASN A 1035 24.85 18.82 7.34
C ASN A 1035 25.56 19.92 8.15
N THR A 1036 24.83 20.94 8.60
CA THR A 1036 25.34 22.01 9.47
C THR A 1036 24.28 22.47 10.47
N GLN A 1037 24.70 22.83 11.68
CA GLN A 1037 23.85 23.48 12.69
C GLN A 1037 24.09 24.98 12.73
N LEU A 1038 23.00 25.73 12.94
CA LEU A 1038 22.97 27.18 13.00
C LEU A 1038 22.24 27.60 14.28
N ASP A 1039 22.95 28.27 15.18
CA ASP A 1039 22.36 28.90 16.36
C ASP A 1039 21.65 30.19 15.93
N ILE A 1040 20.41 30.36 16.36
CA ILE A 1040 19.53 31.51 16.11
C ILE A 1040 18.88 32.03 17.39
N SER A 1041 19.41 31.67 18.56
CA SER A 1041 18.93 32.10 19.88
C SER A 1041 18.88 33.62 20.06
N SER A 1042 19.72 34.36 19.35
CA SER A 1042 19.76 35.83 19.34
C SER A 1042 18.73 36.49 18.43
N LEU A 1043 17.93 35.73 17.66
CA LEU A 1043 16.85 36.27 16.84
C LEU A 1043 15.52 36.25 17.62
N PRO A 1044 14.74 37.35 17.64
CA PRO A 1044 13.46 37.38 18.33
C PRO A 1044 12.43 36.43 17.68
N PRO A 1045 11.43 35.94 18.44
CA PRO A 1045 10.35 35.10 17.91
C PRO A 1045 9.67 35.72 16.68
N GLY A 1046 9.41 34.92 15.65
CA GLY A 1046 8.92 35.43 14.38
C GLY A 1046 9.15 34.50 13.19
N VAL A 1047 8.75 34.98 12.01
CA VAL A 1047 8.92 34.28 10.73
C VAL A 1047 10.22 34.74 10.07
N TYR A 1048 11.04 33.77 9.65
CA TYR A 1048 12.27 34.04 8.90
C TYR A 1048 12.33 33.18 7.63
N LEU A 1049 13.10 33.63 6.64
CA LEU A 1049 13.36 32.91 5.41
C LEU A 1049 14.83 32.49 5.36
N VAL A 1050 15.09 31.18 5.40
CA VAL A 1050 16.43 30.61 5.19
C VAL A 1050 16.73 30.63 3.70
N ARG A 1051 17.73 31.43 3.29
CA ARG A 1051 18.23 31.54 1.92
C ARG A 1051 19.55 30.79 1.76
N VAL A 1052 19.64 29.89 0.79
CA VAL A 1052 20.90 29.19 0.45
C VAL A 1052 21.40 29.65 -0.93
N LYS A 1053 22.72 29.81 -1.09
CA LYS A 1053 23.41 30.13 -2.35
C LYS A 1053 24.69 29.32 -2.52
N ASN A 1054 25.02 28.92 -3.74
CA ASN A 1054 26.29 28.28 -4.06
C ASN A 1054 26.84 28.88 -5.37
N GLY A 1055 28.01 29.53 -5.28
CA GLY A 1055 28.56 30.33 -6.37
C GLY A 1055 27.60 31.44 -6.84
N VAL A 1056 27.57 31.67 -8.16
CA VAL A 1056 26.76 32.74 -8.77
C VAL A 1056 25.27 32.38 -8.89
N LYS A 1057 24.87 31.14 -8.57
CA LYS A 1057 23.47 30.72 -8.61
C LYS A 1057 22.79 30.81 -7.24
N GLN A 1058 21.65 31.48 -7.28
CA GLN A 1058 20.58 31.52 -6.29
C GLN A 1058 19.41 30.68 -6.88
N VAL A 1059 18.44 30.15 -6.14
CA VAL A 1059 18.01 30.36 -4.75
C VAL A 1059 17.48 29.02 -4.20
N TYR A 1060 17.63 28.75 -2.89
CA TYR A 1060 16.59 28.02 -2.15
C TYR A 1060 16.11 28.87 -0.97
N LEU A 1061 14.80 28.97 -0.77
CA LEU A 1061 14.15 29.79 0.28
C LEU A 1061 13.18 28.92 1.10
N LYS A 1062 13.46 28.69 2.39
CA LYS A 1062 12.58 27.95 3.31
C LYS A 1062 12.05 28.89 4.39
N LYS A 1063 10.72 28.97 4.53
CA LYS A 1063 10.10 29.64 5.68
C LYS A 1063 10.29 28.82 6.95
N ILE A 1064 10.85 29.44 7.98
CA ILE A 1064 10.91 28.91 9.34
C ILE A 1064 10.12 29.80 10.30
N VAL A 1065 9.73 29.22 11.43
CA VAL A 1065 9.16 29.95 12.58
C VAL A 1065 10.10 29.80 13.77
N LYS A 1066 10.68 30.90 14.22
CA LYS A 1066 11.36 31.02 15.52
C LYS A 1066 10.27 31.17 16.59
N GLN A 1067 10.25 30.27 17.57
CA GLN A 1067 9.46 30.41 18.80
C GLN A 1067 10.23 31.19 19.87
#